data_AF-A0A0D3C865-F1
#
_entry.id   AF-A0A0D3C865-F1
#
_cell.length_a   1.000
_cell.length_b   1.000
_cell.length_c   1.000
_cell.angle_alpha   90.00
_cell.angle_beta   90.00
_cell.angle_gamma   90.00
#
_symmetry.space_group_name_H-M   'P 1'
#
loop_
_entity.id
_entity.type
_entity.pdbx_description
1 polymer ?
#
loop_
_entity_poly.entity_id
_entity_poly.type
_entity_poly.pdbx_seq_one_letter_code
_entity_poly.pdbx_strand_id
1 'polypeptide(L)'
;MIPTAINAPISPSPRSALLCHFLTPLPLRLSNSQSPSRRRYRASFPRCAATPSEQPPLVVANKKELTGLQPIVEKMTPPVRLATSAVVLAASLASGYGLGLRLMGSRNIALGGAAVAGAAGGALVYAMNSAVPEVAAIGLHNYVAEFEDPASVTKEDIEKIASRYGVNKEDEAFQAEICDIYCRYVTSVLPAEGQSLKGDEVEKIVKFKSALGIDDPDAASMHMEIGRRIFRQRLETGEREGDAEQRRAFMRLVYVSALVFGDAASFLLPWKRVLKVTDAQVEIAIRENAKQLYAERLKLVGRDINLENLVDLRKAQLSFKLSDELAEELFREHTRAVAIENITSALGVLKSRTRAVKSMSLVVEELEKVLEFNNLLVSLKNHSEAANFARGVGPIYLIGGESDFERRMDDLKLLYRAYVTDALSSGRIEENKLVAMSQLRNILGLGTREAEAISVDVTSKAYRKRLANAFSSGDLEARDSKAKYLQKLCEELHFDAQKASAIHEDIYRQKLQQCVTDGELSDDNVAALLRLRVMLCIPQQTIEAAHAEICGSIFEKVVREAISSGVDGYDAETRKSVRKAAHGLRLSRETAMSIASKAVRRVFTNYIRRARSAENRTESAKELKKMIAFNTLVVTEMLADIKGESSDRKPEEEPVQEKEEVCEDEEWGSLESLKKTRPDKELAEKMGKPGQTEITLKDDLPDRDRIDLYKTYLLYCLTGEVTRIPFGAQITTKRDDSEYLLLNQLGGILGLTSKEIVNIHVGLAEQAFRQQAEVILADGQLTKARVEQLDELQKEVGLPQPQAEKVIKNITTTKMANAIETAVNQGRLNIKQIRELKEANVSLDSMIAVSLREKLFKKTVNDIFSSGTGEFDETEVYETIPSDLSIDLEKAKGVVHDLARSRLSNSLIQAVALLRQRNAKGVVSSLNDLLACDKAVPAEPLSWEVSEELSDLYSIYSKSDPKPAPEKVSRLQYLLGIDDSTATALREMEDGAFSSAAEEGNFVF
;
A
#
# COMPACT_ATOMS: atom_id res chain seq x y z
N MET A 1 -31.09 9.66 -5.42
CA MET A 1 -31.47 8.23 -5.45
C MET A 1 -30.55 7.47 -4.52
N ILE A 2 -31.15 6.62 -3.71
CA ILE A 2 -30.62 5.89 -2.54
C ILE A 2 -29.87 4.61 -2.99
N PRO A 3 -28.88 4.13 -2.23
CA PRO A 3 -29.01 2.82 -1.55
C PRO A 3 -28.48 2.86 -0.11
N THR A 4 -29.33 2.74 0.92
CA THR A 4 -29.64 1.53 1.74
C THR A 4 -28.47 0.85 2.42
N ALA A 5 -28.48 0.99 3.75
CA ALA A 5 -27.64 0.32 4.75
C ALA A 5 -28.14 -1.09 5.10
N ILE A 6 -27.21 -1.98 5.46
CA ILE A 6 -27.46 -3.14 6.35
C ILE A 6 -26.32 -3.19 7.38
N ASN A 7 -26.73 -3.29 8.65
CA ASN A 7 -25.92 -3.31 9.87
C ASN A 7 -25.21 -4.66 10.11
N ALA A 8 -24.00 -4.61 10.66
CA ALA A 8 -23.43 -5.65 11.53
C ALA A 8 -22.46 -5.02 12.55
N PRO A 9 -22.48 -5.40 13.84
CA PRO A 9 -21.59 -4.84 14.86
C PRO A 9 -20.28 -5.64 14.98
N ILE A 10 -19.14 -4.94 15.01
CA ILE A 10 -17.82 -5.54 15.28
C ILE A 10 -17.48 -5.30 16.75
N SER A 11 -17.33 -6.39 17.50
CA SER A 11 -16.82 -6.44 18.86
C SER A 11 -15.27 -6.52 18.87
N PRO A 12 -14.61 -6.12 19.98
CA PRO A 12 -13.15 -6.09 20.09
C PRO A 12 -12.59 -7.46 20.50
N SER A 13 -11.49 -7.86 19.87
CA SER A 13 -10.74 -9.08 20.20
C SER A 13 -9.66 -8.85 21.27
N PRO A 14 -9.25 -9.91 22.01
CA PRO A 14 -8.57 -9.80 23.29
C PRO A 14 -7.04 -9.99 23.20
N ARG A 15 -6.33 -9.46 24.20
CA ARG A 15 -4.88 -9.65 24.39
C ARG A 15 -4.59 -10.93 25.17
N SER A 16 -3.54 -11.61 24.71
CA SER A 16 -3.04 -12.94 25.08
C SER A 16 -2.54 -13.04 26.54
N ALA A 17 -2.77 -14.21 27.14
CA ALA A 17 -2.18 -14.68 28.40
C ALA A 17 -1.45 -16.00 28.16
N LEU A 18 -0.22 -16.09 28.66
CA LEU A 18 0.66 -17.26 28.75
C LEU A 18 1.15 -17.24 30.21
N LEU A 19 1.22 -18.29 31.03
CA LEU A 19 1.29 -19.74 30.85
C LEU A 19 0.96 -20.46 32.20
N CYS A 20 0.56 -21.74 32.08
CA CYS A 20 0.86 -22.92 32.93
C CYS A 20 0.65 -22.87 34.47
N HIS A 21 -0.32 -23.57 35.05
CA HIS A 21 -0.51 -25.04 35.20
C HIS A 21 -0.10 -25.60 36.58
N PHE A 22 -1.11 -26.25 37.18
CA PHE A 22 -1.12 -27.28 38.23
C PHE A 22 -1.40 -26.87 39.68
N LEU A 23 -2.66 -27.06 40.07
CA LEU A 23 -3.13 -27.28 41.42
C LEU A 23 -3.63 -28.72 41.54
N THR A 24 -3.11 -29.46 42.51
CA THR A 24 -3.87 -30.35 43.41
C THR A 24 -2.96 -30.73 44.57
N PRO A 25 -3.45 -30.72 45.82
CA PRO A 25 -3.73 -32.02 46.44
C PRO A 25 -4.84 -32.00 47.51
N LEU A 26 -5.41 -33.19 47.76
CA LEU A 26 -5.88 -33.68 49.07
C LEU A 26 -6.09 -35.22 48.94
N PRO A 27 -6.16 -36.05 50.01
CA PRO A 27 -5.83 -35.89 51.45
C PRO A 27 -4.94 -37.04 52.01
N LEU A 28 -4.45 -36.91 53.27
CA LEU A 28 -4.41 -37.93 54.36
C LEU A 28 -3.16 -37.92 55.25
N ARG A 29 -3.44 -37.71 56.55
CA ARG A 29 -2.90 -38.29 57.79
C ARG A 29 -1.40 -38.68 57.88
N LEU A 30 -0.72 -38.03 58.82
CA LEU A 30 0.15 -38.72 59.78
C LEU A 30 -0.01 -38.14 61.19
N SER A 31 0.10 -39.06 62.14
CA SER A 31 -0.30 -39.04 63.54
C SER A 31 0.74 -38.45 64.49
N ASN A 32 0.22 -38.01 65.65
CA ASN A 32 0.89 -37.71 66.92
C ASN A 32 2.29 -38.31 67.16
N SER A 33 3.18 -37.48 67.70
CA SER A 33 4.07 -37.89 68.80
C SER A 33 4.30 -36.74 69.78
N GLN A 34 4.42 -37.13 71.05
CA GLN A 34 4.29 -36.33 72.26
C GLN A 34 5.50 -35.42 72.55
N SER A 35 5.22 -34.45 73.45
CA SER A 35 6.02 -33.35 74.02
C SER A 35 7.32 -33.75 74.76
N PRO A 36 8.18 -32.78 75.21
CA PRO A 36 7.88 -32.08 76.48
C PRO A 36 8.18 -30.57 76.51
N SER A 37 7.24 -29.84 77.09
CA SER A 37 7.41 -28.75 78.07
C SER A 37 8.83 -28.17 78.27
N ARG A 38 9.01 -26.89 77.93
CA ARG A 38 9.82 -25.95 78.73
C ARG A 38 9.11 -24.60 78.87
N ARG A 39 9.29 -24.05 80.06
CA ARG A 39 8.44 -23.08 80.76
C ARG A 39 8.42 -21.71 80.10
N ARG A 40 7.23 -21.10 80.13
CA ARG A 40 6.99 -19.67 79.91
C ARG A 40 7.82 -18.84 80.89
N TYR A 41 8.47 -17.80 80.40
CA TYR A 41 8.56 -16.54 81.15
C TYR A 41 7.69 -15.49 80.46
N ARG A 42 6.84 -14.91 81.29
CA ARG A 42 5.80 -13.93 81.00
C ARG A 42 6.44 -12.56 81.20
N ALA A 43 6.61 -11.79 80.13
CA ALA A 43 6.77 -10.34 80.24
C ALA A 43 5.43 -9.72 79.80
N SER A 44 4.67 -9.32 80.80
CA SER A 44 3.43 -8.56 80.69
C SER A 44 3.73 -7.12 80.31
N PHE A 45 3.13 -6.62 79.22
CA PHE A 45 2.96 -5.19 78.98
C PHE A 45 1.51 -4.80 79.30
N PRO A 46 1.28 -3.65 79.97
CA PRO A 46 -0.05 -3.19 80.34
C PRO A 46 -0.82 -2.72 79.10
N ARG A 47 -2.10 -3.08 79.06
CA ARG A 47 -3.09 -2.66 78.08
C ARG A 47 -3.64 -1.30 78.50
N CYS A 48 -3.24 -0.21 77.85
CA CYS A 48 -3.97 1.05 77.91
C CYS A 48 -4.82 1.17 76.65
N ALA A 49 -6.13 1.02 76.81
CA ALA A 49 -7.12 1.48 75.85
C ALA A 49 -7.38 2.96 76.15
N ALA A 50 -7.08 3.84 75.21
CA ALA A 50 -7.59 5.20 75.16
C ALA A 50 -8.01 5.51 73.72
N THR A 51 -9.22 6.02 73.58
CA THR A 51 -9.85 6.57 72.38
C THR A 51 -9.00 7.67 71.72
N PRO A 52 -9.11 7.89 70.39
CA PRO A 52 -8.32 8.91 69.70
C PRO A 52 -8.83 10.29 70.08
N SER A 53 -8.03 11.03 70.84
CA SER A 53 -8.19 12.47 71.03
C SER A 53 -7.27 13.18 70.05
N GLU A 54 -7.83 14.10 69.26
CA GLU A 54 -7.11 15.00 68.35
C GLU A 54 -6.10 15.86 69.14
N GLN A 55 -4.82 15.49 69.11
CA GLN A 55 -3.69 16.37 69.43
C GLN A 55 -2.51 16.03 68.51
N PRO A 56 -1.71 17.02 68.07
CA PRO A 56 -0.54 16.77 67.22
C PRO A 56 0.48 15.87 67.95
N PRO A 57 1.16 14.96 67.23
CA PRO A 57 2.06 14.00 67.87
C PRO A 57 3.28 14.72 68.47
N LEU A 58 3.40 14.70 69.79
CA LEU A 58 4.64 15.10 70.48
C LEU A 58 5.79 14.19 70.02
N VAL A 59 6.90 14.79 69.59
CA VAL A 59 8.07 14.12 68.99
C VAL A 59 8.78 13.18 69.99
N VAL A 60 8.63 13.44 71.29
CA VAL A 60 9.15 12.61 72.38
C VAL A 60 8.04 12.39 73.39
N ALA A 61 7.87 11.15 73.87
CA ALA A 61 6.82 10.81 74.82
C ALA A 61 7.07 11.44 76.20
N ASN A 62 6.02 11.46 77.04
CA ASN A 62 6.08 11.92 78.43
C ASN A 62 7.26 11.28 79.20
N LYS A 63 7.84 12.02 80.16
CA LYS A 63 8.96 11.55 81.01
C LYS A 63 8.66 10.16 81.58
N LYS A 64 9.63 9.24 81.46
CA LYS A 64 9.58 7.88 82.03
C LYS A 64 9.87 7.95 83.53
N GLU A 65 9.03 7.29 84.34
CA GLU A 65 9.17 7.23 85.80
C GLU A 65 10.17 6.15 86.23
N LEU A 66 11.00 6.46 87.25
CA LEU A 66 11.95 5.52 87.85
C LEU A 66 11.26 4.67 88.94
N THR A 67 11.52 3.36 88.97
CA THR A 67 10.86 2.42 89.90
C THR A 67 11.84 1.62 90.76
N GLY A 68 11.46 1.28 92.01
CA GLY A 68 12.27 0.44 92.90
C GLY A 68 13.54 1.13 93.43
N LEU A 69 14.73 0.52 93.22
CA LEU A 69 16.04 1.06 93.66
C LEU A 69 16.62 2.11 92.70
N GLN A 70 16.00 2.31 91.53
CA GLN A 70 16.43 3.23 90.48
C GLN A 70 16.57 4.71 90.92
N PRO A 71 15.67 5.30 91.75
CA PRO A 71 15.82 6.68 92.22
C PRO A 71 17.01 6.90 93.17
N ILE A 72 17.47 5.82 93.83
CA ILE A 72 18.65 5.85 94.70
C ILE A 72 19.91 5.81 93.85
N VAL A 73 19.90 4.98 92.79
CA VAL A 73 20.99 4.85 91.83
C VAL A 73 21.16 6.13 91.00
N GLU A 74 20.07 6.82 90.65
CA GLU A 74 20.09 8.08 89.90
C GLU A 74 20.91 9.19 90.58
N LYS A 75 20.92 9.22 91.91
CA LYS A 75 21.59 10.25 92.72
C LYS A 75 23.07 9.96 93.00
N MET A 76 23.58 8.80 92.60
CA MET A 76 24.95 8.37 92.91
C MET A 76 25.86 8.42 91.68
N THR A 77 27.01 9.09 91.79
CA THR A 77 28.08 9.06 90.76
C THR A 77 28.87 7.76 90.85
N PRO A 78 29.60 7.33 89.78
CA PRO A 78 30.37 6.08 89.77
C PRO A 78 31.30 5.86 90.98
N PRO A 79 32.12 6.85 91.44
CA PRO A 79 32.97 6.66 92.62
C PRO A 79 32.16 6.56 93.92
N VAL A 80 31.04 7.28 94.02
CA VAL A 80 30.13 7.20 95.17
C VAL A 80 29.41 5.85 95.19
N ARG A 81 29.00 5.32 94.04
CA ARG A 81 28.38 3.98 93.91
C ARG A 81 29.34 2.86 94.31
N LEU A 82 30.60 2.95 93.90
CA LEU A 82 31.63 1.98 94.31
C LEU A 82 31.89 2.06 95.82
N ALA A 83 31.99 3.26 96.39
CA ALA A 83 32.14 3.45 97.83
C ALA A 83 30.92 2.95 98.62
N THR A 84 29.70 3.25 98.19
CA THR A 84 28.47 2.79 98.87
C THR A 84 28.30 1.29 98.74
N SER A 85 28.62 0.69 97.59
CA SER A 85 28.60 -0.77 97.42
C SER A 85 29.62 -1.48 98.33
N ALA A 86 30.82 -0.93 98.49
CA ALA A 86 31.84 -1.43 99.40
C ALA A 86 31.39 -1.30 100.86
N VAL A 87 30.74 -0.19 101.24
CA VAL A 87 30.16 0.01 102.57
C VAL A 87 29.03 -0.96 102.84
N VAL A 88 28.11 -1.18 101.89
CA VAL A 88 27.00 -2.13 102.04
C VAL A 88 27.50 -3.56 102.20
N LEU A 89 28.49 -3.98 101.39
CA LEU A 89 29.15 -5.28 101.51
C LEU A 89 29.90 -5.43 102.83
N ALA A 90 30.67 -4.41 103.23
CA ALA A 90 31.41 -4.44 104.49
C ALA A 90 30.44 -4.46 105.70
N ALA A 91 29.36 -3.68 105.66
CA ALA A 91 28.33 -3.65 106.69
C ALA A 91 27.53 -4.96 106.75
N SER A 92 27.23 -5.58 105.61
CA SER A 92 26.54 -6.89 105.57
C SER A 92 27.45 -8.03 106.06
N LEU A 93 28.73 -8.02 105.68
CA LEU A 93 29.74 -8.96 106.20
C LEU A 93 29.93 -8.77 107.71
N ALA A 94 30.05 -7.52 108.19
CA ALA A 94 30.24 -7.21 109.60
C ALA A 94 29.00 -7.55 110.45
N SER A 95 27.80 -7.25 109.96
CA SER A 95 26.55 -7.59 110.64
C SER A 95 26.28 -9.10 110.63
N GLY A 96 26.56 -9.80 109.52
CA GLY A 96 26.50 -11.27 109.46
C GLY A 96 27.49 -11.96 110.39
N TYR A 97 28.72 -11.45 110.47
CA TYR A 97 29.73 -11.92 111.41
C TYR A 97 29.28 -11.69 112.86
N GLY A 98 28.78 -10.49 113.18
CA GLY A 98 28.30 -10.11 114.52
C GLY A 98 27.04 -10.87 114.97
N LEU A 99 26.09 -11.11 114.06
CA LEU A 99 24.89 -11.92 114.33
C LEU A 99 25.22 -13.41 114.48
N GLY A 100 26.14 -13.94 113.67
CA GLY A 100 26.63 -15.32 113.81
C GLY A 100 27.38 -15.55 115.13
N LEU A 101 28.10 -14.54 115.63
CA LEU A 101 28.70 -14.53 116.97
C LEU A 101 27.64 -14.48 118.10
N ARG A 102 26.60 -13.65 117.96
CA ARG A 102 25.57 -13.46 119.01
C ARG A 102 24.56 -14.60 119.12
N LEU A 103 24.23 -15.28 118.02
CA LEU A 103 23.18 -16.30 118.03
C LEU A 103 23.65 -17.67 118.56
N MET A 104 24.94 -18.04 118.42
CA MET A 104 25.43 -19.37 118.88
C MET A 104 26.94 -19.51 119.19
N GLY A 105 27.73 -18.41 119.22
CA GLY A 105 29.03 -18.36 119.90
C GLY A 105 30.25 -19.07 119.27
N SER A 106 30.17 -19.68 118.08
CA SER A 106 31.32 -20.35 117.44
C SER A 106 31.91 -19.59 116.24
N ARG A 107 33.24 -19.64 116.10
CA ARG A 107 33.99 -18.93 115.03
C ARG A 107 33.61 -19.41 113.62
N ASN A 108 33.27 -20.69 113.45
CA ASN A 108 32.85 -21.25 112.15
C ASN A 108 31.44 -20.78 111.75
N ILE A 109 30.51 -20.60 112.71
CA ILE A 109 29.16 -20.08 112.45
C ILE A 109 29.19 -18.56 112.20
N ALA A 110 30.09 -17.82 112.87
CA ALA A 110 30.31 -16.40 112.57
C ALA A 110 30.81 -16.18 111.14
N LEU A 111 31.72 -17.03 110.66
CA LEU A 111 32.16 -17.05 109.25
C LEU A 111 31.00 -17.43 108.31
N GLY A 112 30.16 -18.39 108.69
CA GLY A 112 28.96 -18.78 107.92
C GLY A 112 27.90 -17.67 107.84
N GLY A 113 27.62 -16.98 108.94
CA GLY A 113 26.70 -15.83 109.01
C GLY A 113 27.21 -14.63 108.20
N ALA A 114 28.52 -14.36 108.26
CA ALA A 114 29.18 -13.39 107.39
C ALA A 114 29.04 -13.77 105.91
N ALA A 115 29.21 -15.05 105.56
CA ALA A 115 29.07 -15.51 104.18
C ALA A 115 27.62 -15.34 103.65
N VAL A 116 26.59 -15.66 104.45
CA VAL A 116 25.18 -15.51 104.05
C VAL A 116 24.76 -14.05 103.91
N ALA A 117 25.09 -13.20 104.90
CA ALA A 117 24.78 -11.77 104.83
C ALA A 117 25.66 -11.04 103.79
N GLY A 118 26.90 -11.49 103.61
CA GLY A 118 27.79 -11.08 102.51
C GLY A 118 27.20 -11.44 101.15
N ALA A 119 26.63 -12.63 100.98
CA ALA A 119 25.92 -13.02 99.76
C ALA A 119 24.66 -12.19 99.52
N ALA A 120 23.88 -11.88 100.56
CA ALA A 120 22.70 -11.01 100.46
C ALA A 120 23.07 -9.55 100.12
N GLY A 121 24.11 -9.00 100.76
CA GLY A 121 24.67 -7.69 100.44
C GLY A 121 25.28 -7.65 99.04
N GLY A 122 25.93 -8.73 98.63
CA GLY A 122 26.44 -8.91 97.26
C GLY A 122 25.32 -8.98 96.23
N ALA A 123 24.21 -9.65 96.53
CA ALA A 123 23.03 -9.67 95.67
C ALA A 123 22.38 -8.27 95.57
N LEU A 124 22.32 -7.50 96.66
CA LEU A 124 21.83 -6.12 96.65
C LEU A 124 22.75 -5.21 95.82
N VAL A 125 24.07 -5.30 96.00
CA VAL A 125 25.07 -4.56 95.22
C VAL A 125 24.99 -4.92 93.74
N TYR A 126 24.84 -6.21 93.42
CA TYR A 126 24.63 -6.67 92.06
C TYR A 126 23.35 -6.09 91.45
N ALA A 127 22.22 -6.12 92.17
CA ALA A 127 20.96 -5.54 91.71
C ALA A 127 21.02 -4.02 91.52
N MET A 128 21.75 -3.31 92.39
CA MET A 128 21.96 -1.86 92.26
C MET A 128 22.84 -1.53 91.04
N ASN A 129 23.88 -2.32 90.78
CA ASN A 129 24.76 -2.12 89.62
C ASN A 129 24.11 -2.58 88.30
N SER A 130 23.25 -3.60 88.32
CA SER A 130 22.54 -4.08 87.12
C SER A 130 21.41 -3.13 86.67
N ALA A 131 20.88 -2.30 87.57
CA ALA A 131 19.86 -1.29 87.24
C ALA A 131 20.46 -0.01 86.62
N VAL A 132 21.79 0.18 86.69
CA VAL A 132 22.47 1.40 86.21
C VAL A 132 22.22 1.66 84.72
N PRO A 133 22.34 0.67 83.81
CA PRO A 133 22.11 0.91 82.39
C PRO A 133 20.66 1.33 82.09
N GLU A 134 19.68 0.78 82.81
CA GLU A 134 18.26 1.16 82.69
C GLU A 134 18.00 2.58 83.20
N VAL A 135 18.62 2.97 84.32
CA VAL A 135 18.52 4.35 84.84
C VAL A 135 19.16 5.36 83.90
N ALA A 136 20.31 5.01 83.31
CA ALA A 136 20.97 5.85 82.31
C ALA A 136 20.13 6.00 81.04
N ALA A 137 19.48 4.92 80.58
CA ALA A 137 18.55 4.95 79.45
C ALA A 137 17.32 5.84 79.75
N ILE A 138 16.69 5.68 80.91
CA ILE A 138 15.56 6.54 81.33
C ILE A 138 16.00 8.01 81.47
N GLY A 139 17.19 8.25 82.02
CA GLY A 139 17.78 9.59 82.12
C GLY A 139 18.02 10.23 80.75
N LEU A 140 18.51 9.45 79.77
CA LEU A 140 18.65 9.90 78.39
C LEU A 140 17.29 10.21 77.75
N HIS A 141 16.30 9.33 77.92
CA HIS A 141 14.94 9.55 77.43
C HIS A 141 14.34 10.84 77.97
N ASN A 142 14.46 11.06 79.28
CA ASN A 142 13.93 12.24 79.95
C ASN A 142 14.67 13.52 79.55
N TYR A 143 15.98 13.44 79.28
CA TYR A 143 16.77 14.55 78.78
C TYR A 143 16.34 14.95 77.36
N VAL A 144 16.15 13.97 76.46
CA VAL A 144 15.67 14.24 75.10
C VAL A 144 14.22 14.72 75.09
N ALA A 145 13.40 14.26 76.05
CA ALA A 145 12.01 14.71 76.22
C ALA A 145 11.86 16.16 76.75
N GLU A 146 12.95 16.77 77.23
CA GLU A 146 12.95 18.18 77.66
C GLU A 146 13.12 19.16 76.49
N PHE A 147 13.55 18.68 75.31
CA PHE A 147 13.69 19.51 74.12
C PHE A 147 12.47 19.40 73.20
N GLU A 148 11.97 20.55 72.73
CA GLU A 148 10.90 20.60 71.71
C GLU A 148 11.40 20.11 70.33
N ASP A 149 12.68 20.34 70.00
CA ASP A 149 13.34 19.80 68.81
C ASP A 149 14.49 18.86 69.23
N PRO A 150 14.35 17.53 69.02
CA PRO A 150 15.39 16.57 69.37
C PRO A 150 16.67 16.73 68.54
N ALA A 151 16.66 17.48 67.43
CA ALA A 151 17.88 17.77 66.66
C ALA A 151 18.91 18.67 67.41
N SER A 152 18.54 19.23 68.56
CA SER A 152 19.40 20.04 69.44
C SER A 152 20.35 19.22 70.32
N VAL A 153 20.13 17.90 70.42
CA VAL A 153 20.96 17.00 71.24
C VAL A 153 22.31 16.82 70.58
N THR A 154 23.41 17.08 71.31
CA THR A 154 24.76 16.87 70.78
C THR A 154 25.36 15.54 71.23
N LYS A 155 26.32 15.03 70.46
CA LYS A 155 27.09 13.81 70.81
C LYS A 155 27.77 13.94 72.18
N GLU A 156 28.21 15.15 72.52
CA GLU A 156 28.82 15.46 73.81
C GLU A 156 27.84 15.32 74.97
N ASP A 157 26.57 15.65 74.78
CA ASP A 157 25.57 15.55 75.84
C ASP A 157 25.22 14.10 76.17
N ILE A 158 25.19 13.24 75.15
CA ILE A 158 25.03 11.78 75.32
C ILE A 158 26.25 11.18 76.02
N GLU A 159 27.45 11.64 75.69
CA GLU A 159 28.70 11.25 76.36
C GLU A 159 28.76 11.73 77.82
N LYS A 160 28.26 12.93 78.12
CA LYS A 160 28.11 13.45 79.48
C LYS A 160 27.13 12.60 80.30
N ILE A 161 26.03 12.16 79.70
CA ILE A 161 25.05 11.29 80.38
C ILE A 161 25.64 9.89 80.62
N ALA A 162 26.29 9.29 79.62
CA ALA A 162 26.95 7.99 79.75
C ALA A 162 28.06 8.01 80.82
N SER A 163 28.90 9.05 80.84
CA SER A 163 29.95 9.23 81.86
C SER A 163 29.39 9.56 83.25
N ARG A 164 28.27 10.28 83.36
CA ARG A 164 27.58 10.56 84.62
C ARG A 164 27.13 9.28 85.34
N TYR A 165 26.71 8.25 84.59
CA TYR A 165 26.28 6.97 85.16
C TYR A 165 27.35 5.87 85.11
N GLY A 166 28.45 6.09 84.37
CA GLY A 166 29.54 5.12 84.19
C GLY A 166 29.15 3.93 83.32
N VAL A 167 28.37 4.19 82.27
CA VAL A 167 27.82 3.22 81.31
C VAL A 167 28.57 3.37 79.99
N ASN A 168 28.90 2.26 79.31
CA ASN A 168 29.49 2.31 77.98
C ASN A 168 28.38 2.50 76.94
N LYS A 169 28.69 3.12 75.79
CA LYS A 169 27.70 3.27 74.71
C LYS A 169 27.19 1.91 74.21
N GLU A 170 28.06 0.91 74.23
CA GLU A 170 27.78 -0.47 73.82
C GLU A 170 26.89 -1.27 74.80
N ASP A 171 26.49 -0.69 75.94
CA ASP A 171 25.57 -1.36 76.87
C ASP A 171 24.17 -1.53 76.25
N GLU A 172 23.65 -2.76 76.26
CA GLU A 172 22.44 -3.16 75.53
C GLU A 172 21.21 -2.27 75.82
N ALA A 173 20.97 -1.93 77.09
CA ALA A 173 19.81 -1.12 77.49
C ALA A 173 19.94 0.35 77.06
N PHE A 174 21.16 0.89 77.04
CA PHE A 174 21.42 2.28 76.67
C PHE A 174 21.37 2.44 75.14
N GLN A 175 21.99 1.52 74.40
CA GLN A 175 21.92 1.43 72.94
C GLN A 175 20.47 1.27 72.45
N ALA A 176 19.66 0.42 73.11
CA ALA A 176 18.26 0.20 72.75
C ALA A 176 17.41 1.48 72.88
N GLU A 177 17.67 2.31 73.89
CA GLU A 177 16.96 3.58 74.06
C GLU A 177 17.39 4.62 73.02
N ILE A 178 18.69 4.70 72.71
CA ILE A 178 19.19 5.53 71.61
C ILE A 178 18.51 5.14 70.28
N CYS A 179 18.38 3.84 70.02
CA CYS A 179 17.69 3.30 68.86
C CYS A 179 16.18 3.62 68.86
N ASP A 180 15.48 3.55 70.00
CA ASP A 180 14.06 3.93 70.12
C ASP A 180 13.85 5.43 69.86
N ILE A 181 14.72 6.29 70.40
CA ILE A 181 14.71 7.75 70.16
C ILE A 181 14.91 8.02 68.66
N TYR A 182 15.87 7.35 68.02
CA TYR A 182 16.09 7.46 66.57
C TYR A 182 14.88 6.97 65.75
N CYS A 183 14.31 5.83 66.11
CA CYS A 183 13.14 5.26 65.43
C CYS A 183 11.94 6.21 65.48
N ARG A 184 11.69 6.86 66.63
CA ARG A 184 10.62 7.85 66.79
C ARG A 184 10.88 9.12 65.98
N TYR A 185 12.12 9.61 65.97
CA TYR A 185 12.49 10.77 65.17
C TYR A 185 12.34 10.53 63.66
N VAL A 186 12.82 9.40 63.15
CA VAL A 186 12.65 9.07 61.73
C VAL A 186 11.16 8.96 61.37
N THR A 187 10.34 8.42 62.27
CA THR A 187 8.89 8.34 62.07
C THR A 187 8.23 9.72 62.06
N SER A 188 8.71 10.68 62.85
CA SER A 188 8.16 12.05 62.89
C SER A 188 8.61 12.94 61.73
N VAL A 189 9.83 12.71 61.20
CA VAL A 189 10.35 13.44 60.03
C VAL A 189 9.67 13.01 58.75
N LEU A 190 9.24 11.75 58.64
CA LEU A 190 8.49 11.28 57.49
C LEU A 190 7.09 11.89 57.48
N PRO A 191 6.67 12.58 56.39
CA PRO A 191 5.39 13.26 56.35
C PRO A 191 4.23 12.27 56.53
N ALA A 192 3.24 12.69 57.33
CA ALA A 192 2.00 11.94 57.53
C ALA A 192 1.13 11.95 56.25
N GLU A 193 -0.08 11.40 56.37
CA GLU A 193 -1.04 11.08 55.31
C GLU A 193 -1.16 12.18 54.22
N GLY A 194 -1.09 11.77 52.94
CA GLY A 194 -1.34 12.63 51.77
C GLY A 194 -0.24 13.58 51.29
N GLN A 195 0.82 13.86 52.07
CA GLN A 195 1.86 14.85 51.70
C GLN A 195 3.07 14.25 50.97
N SER A 196 3.64 14.94 49.97
CA SER A 196 4.92 14.57 49.35
C SER A 196 6.11 14.85 50.28
N LEU A 197 7.27 14.28 49.97
CA LEU A 197 8.53 14.63 50.64
C LEU A 197 8.91 16.07 50.28
N LYS A 198 9.50 16.81 51.23
CA LYS A 198 9.95 18.20 51.03
C LYS A 198 11.39 18.28 50.51
N GLY A 199 12.18 17.23 50.70
CA GLY A 199 13.59 17.12 50.29
C GLY A 199 14.59 17.35 51.42
N ASP A 200 14.17 17.92 52.54
CA ASP A 200 15.03 18.22 53.70
C ASP A 200 15.11 17.06 54.71
N GLU A 201 14.25 16.05 54.56
CA GLU A 201 14.11 14.94 55.50
C GLU A 201 15.41 14.14 55.67
N VAL A 202 16.12 13.89 54.55
CA VAL A 202 17.36 13.14 54.55
C VAL A 202 18.44 13.88 55.35
N GLU A 203 18.58 15.18 55.14
CA GLU A 203 19.57 15.98 55.88
C GLU A 203 19.27 15.99 57.39
N LYS A 204 18.00 16.11 57.77
CA LYS A 204 17.57 16.07 59.18
C LYS A 204 17.91 14.73 59.82
N ILE A 205 17.62 13.62 59.13
CA ILE A 205 17.91 12.27 59.63
C ILE A 205 19.42 12.02 59.74
N VAL A 206 20.22 12.44 58.74
CA VAL A 206 21.68 12.28 58.79
C VAL A 206 22.30 13.13 59.91
N LYS A 207 21.88 14.39 60.05
CA LYS A 207 22.33 15.28 61.14
C LYS A 207 22.01 14.64 62.49
N PHE A 208 20.78 14.17 62.68
CA PHE A 208 20.36 13.55 63.94
C PHE A 208 21.06 12.22 64.22
N LYS A 209 21.24 11.35 63.22
CA LYS A 209 22.03 10.11 63.34
C LYS A 209 23.46 10.40 63.81
N SER A 210 24.10 11.40 63.22
CA SER A 210 25.46 11.80 63.60
C SER A 210 25.53 12.39 65.01
N ALA A 211 24.49 13.11 65.42
CA ALA A 211 24.37 13.72 66.74
C ALA A 211 24.14 12.66 67.83
N LEU A 212 23.34 11.63 67.54
CA LEU A 212 23.15 10.48 68.43
C LEU A 212 24.36 9.54 68.49
N GLY A 213 25.23 9.58 67.48
CA GLY A 213 26.39 8.69 67.37
C GLY A 213 26.04 7.23 67.11
N ILE A 214 24.95 6.99 66.36
CA ILE A 214 24.48 5.64 66.00
C ILE A 214 25.21 5.13 64.76
N ASP A 215 25.62 3.87 64.79
CA ASP A 215 26.23 3.19 63.66
C ASP A 215 25.21 2.84 62.56
N ASP A 216 25.68 2.81 61.31
CA ASP A 216 24.90 2.45 60.12
C ASP A 216 24.06 1.16 60.25
N PRO A 217 24.56 0.02 60.76
CA PRO A 217 23.75 -1.20 60.93
C PRO A 217 22.59 -1.01 61.92
N ASP A 218 22.82 -0.31 63.03
CA ASP A 218 21.80 -0.11 64.06
C ASP A 218 20.73 0.86 63.58
N ALA A 219 21.14 1.96 62.93
CA ALA A 219 20.21 2.87 62.26
C ALA A 219 19.40 2.15 61.17
N ALA A 220 20.03 1.30 60.34
CA ALA A 220 19.33 0.52 59.32
C ALA A 220 18.31 -0.45 59.92
N SER A 221 18.63 -1.07 61.06
CA SER A 221 17.72 -1.96 61.78
C SER A 221 16.44 -1.24 62.23
N MET A 222 16.55 0.04 62.62
CA MET A 222 15.42 0.88 62.98
C MET A 222 14.57 1.26 61.76
N HIS A 223 15.18 1.60 60.62
CA HIS A 223 14.44 1.83 59.37
C HIS A 223 13.66 0.57 58.94
N MET A 224 14.25 -0.61 59.12
CA MET A 224 13.56 -1.88 58.88
C MET A 224 12.41 -2.11 59.87
N GLU A 225 12.53 -1.64 61.12
CA GLU A 225 11.45 -1.72 62.10
C GLU A 225 10.28 -0.80 61.75
N ILE A 226 10.56 0.43 61.31
CA ILE A 226 9.55 1.36 60.81
C ILE A 226 8.83 0.74 59.60
N GLY A 227 9.57 0.14 58.68
CA GLY A 227 9.00 -0.60 57.55
C GLY A 227 8.08 -1.75 57.99
N ARG A 228 8.49 -2.53 59.01
CA ARG A 228 7.64 -3.58 59.62
C ARG A 228 6.39 -3.01 60.29
N ARG A 229 6.44 -1.82 60.89
CA ARG A 229 5.28 -1.15 61.50
C ARG A 229 4.28 -0.72 60.43
N ILE A 230 4.74 -0.05 59.37
CA ILE A 230 3.90 0.36 58.23
C ILE A 230 3.27 -0.87 57.54
N PHE A 231 4.06 -1.94 57.34
CA PHE A 231 3.57 -3.16 56.71
C PHE A 231 2.51 -3.88 57.58
N ARG A 232 2.65 -3.86 58.91
CA ARG A 232 1.64 -4.41 59.83
C ARG A 232 0.37 -3.56 59.84
N GLN A 233 0.50 -2.24 59.94
CA GLN A 233 -0.64 -1.32 59.86
C GLN A 233 -1.43 -1.52 58.57
N ARG A 234 -0.75 -1.82 57.46
CA ARG A 234 -1.38 -2.19 56.18
C ARG A 234 -2.20 -3.46 56.20
N LEU A 235 -1.80 -4.46 56.99
CA LEU A 235 -2.59 -5.68 57.17
C LEU A 235 -3.78 -5.46 58.12
N GLU A 236 -3.70 -4.44 58.99
CA GLU A 236 -4.68 -4.14 60.04
C GLU A 236 -5.82 -3.21 59.55
N THR A 237 -5.55 -2.24 58.68
CA THR A 237 -6.56 -1.27 58.20
C THR A 237 -7.56 -1.86 57.19
N GLY A 238 -7.15 -2.76 56.30
CA GLY A 238 -8.04 -3.50 55.38
C GLY A 238 -8.83 -2.67 54.34
N GLU A 239 -8.86 -1.34 54.44
CA GLU A 239 -9.52 -0.42 53.51
C GLU A 239 -8.66 -0.09 52.28
N ARG A 240 -9.29 0.06 51.12
CA ARG A 240 -8.59 0.26 49.83
C ARG A 240 -7.80 1.58 49.77
N GLU A 241 -8.31 2.64 50.39
CA GLU A 241 -7.68 3.96 50.40
C GLU A 241 -6.52 4.02 51.40
N GLY A 242 -6.73 3.54 52.63
CA GLY A 242 -5.67 3.38 53.62
C GLY A 242 -4.52 2.46 53.16
N ASP A 243 -4.82 1.38 52.42
CA ASP A 243 -3.80 0.52 51.80
C ASP A 243 -2.93 1.28 50.78
N ALA A 244 -3.52 2.15 49.96
CA ALA A 244 -2.77 2.96 48.99
C ALA A 244 -1.88 4.00 49.70
N GLU A 245 -2.35 4.60 50.78
CA GLU A 245 -1.60 5.58 51.56
C GLU A 245 -0.43 4.96 52.32
N GLN A 246 -0.65 3.80 52.95
CA GLN A 246 0.43 3.08 53.64
C GLN A 246 1.47 2.56 52.66
N ARG A 247 1.09 2.21 51.42
CA ARG A 247 2.05 1.92 50.34
C ARG A 247 2.87 3.16 49.97
N ARG A 248 2.25 4.34 49.85
CA ARG A 248 2.99 5.60 49.61
C ARG A 248 3.92 5.94 50.79
N ALA A 249 3.47 5.76 52.03
CA ALA A 249 4.29 5.92 53.23
C ALA A 249 5.50 4.97 53.23
N PHE A 250 5.28 3.71 52.86
CA PHE A 250 6.36 2.74 52.69
C PHE A 250 7.33 3.14 51.56
N MET A 251 6.84 3.59 50.41
CA MET A 251 7.68 4.07 49.31
C MET A 251 8.55 5.27 49.72
N ARG A 252 7.98 6.23 50.47
CA ARG A 252 8.72 7.39 51.02
C ARG A 252 9.84 6.93 51.97
N LEU A 253 9.53 6.02 52.89
CA LEU A 253 10.54 5.43 53.79
C LEU A 253 11.66 4.75 53.00
N VAL A 254 11.33 3.93 52.01
CA VAL A 254 12.32 3.22 51.18
C VAL A 254 13.25 4.21 50.48
N TYR A 255 12.71 5.28 49.89
CA TYR A 255 13.51 6.31 49.22
C TYR A 255 14.41 7.08 50.21
N VAL A 256 13.86 7.58 51.32
CA VAL A 256 14.64 8.30 52.34
C VAL A 256 15.76 7.41 52.91
N SER A 257 15.46 6.13 53.18
CA SER A 257 16.45 5.17 53.67
C SER A 257 17.56 4.94 52.63
N ALA A 258 17.23 4.80 51.34
CA ALA A 258 18.20 4.64 50.27
C ALA A 258 19.14 5.85 50.11
N LEU A 259 18.67 7.06 50.43
CA LEU A 259 19.51 8.27 50.43
C LEU A 259 20.36 8.39 51.71
N VAL A 260 19.80 8.09 52.89
CA VAL A 260 20.52 8.17 54.17
C VAL A 260 21.71 7.21 54.24
N PHE A 261 21.56 5.97 53.74
CA PHE A 261 22.62 4.95 53.78
C PHE A 261 23.42 4.85 52.48
N GLY A 262 23.06 5.59 51.43
CA GLY A 262 23.78 5.59 50.16
C GLY A 262 23.95 4.18 49.57
N ASP A 263 25.18 3.83 49.19
CA ASP A 263 25.48 2.52 48.59
C ASP A 263 25.43 1.37 49.61
N ALA A 264 25.54 1.67 50.90
CA ALA A 264 25.39 0.66 51.96
C ALA A 264 23.94 0.19 52.11
N ALA A 265 22.96 0.93 51.57
CA ALA A 265 21.55 0.60 51.63
C ALA A 265 21.23 -0.77 51.01
N SER A 266 21.90 -1.17 49.93
CA SER A 266 21.68 -2.47 49.25
C SER A 266 21.99 -3.66 50.15
N PHE A 267 22.95 -3.51 51.07
CA PHE A 267 23.41 -4.56 51.98
C PHE A 267 22.68 -4.49 53.33
N LEU A 268 22.50 -3.27 53.85
CA LEU A 268 21.94 -3.03 55.19
C LEU A 268 20.42 -3.16 55.25
N LEU A 269 19.71 -2.95 54.14
CA LEU A 269 18.24 -2.93 54.11
C LEU A 269 17.67 -4.07 53.26
N PRO A 270 17.53 -5.30 53.80
CA PRO A 270 17.02 -6.45 53.08
C PRO A 270 15.48 -6.43 52.95
N TRP A 271 14.92 -5.42 52.29
CA TRP A 271 13.48 -5.24 52.08
C TRP A 271 12.80 -6.51 51.50
N LYS A 272 13.47 -7.19 50.57
CA LYS A 272 13.00 -8.42 49.92
C LYS A 272 12.87 -9.61 50.87
N ARG A 273 13.90 -9.86 51.68
CA ARG A 273 13.94 -11.03 52.60
C ARG A 273 12.95 -10.88 53.75
N VAL A 274 12.80 -9.65 54.25
CA VAL A 274 12.04 -9.39 55.49
C VAL A 274 10.58 -9.03 55.23
N LEU A 275 10.26 -8.28 54.15
CA LEU A 275 8.92 -7.76 53.87
C LEU A 275 8.29 -8.32 52.58
N LYS A 276 8.96 -9.26 51.89
CA LYS A 276 8.52 -9.84 50.60
C LYS A 276 8.30 -8.80 49.49
N VAL A 277 9.00 -7.67 49.54
CA VAL A 277 8.95 -6.62 48.52
C VAL A 277 9.90 -6.98 47.38
N THR A 278 9.47 -6.84 46.14
CA THR A 278 10.33 -7.11 44.97
C THR A 278 11.32 -5.98 44.73
N ASP A 279 12.48 -6.28 44.16
CA ASP A 279 13.50 -5.26 43.85
C ASP A 279 12.95 -4.20 42.88
N ALA A 280 12.06 -4.59 41.95
CA ALA A 280 11.35 -3.67 41.07
C ALA A 280 10.44 -2.67 41.83
N GLN A 281 9.79 -3.10 42.92
CA GLN A 281 8.97 -2.19 43.74
C GLN A 281 9.82 -1.17 44.51
N VAL A 282 11.03 -1.57 44.92
CA VAL A 282 12.00 -0.66 45.54
C VAL A 282 12.49 0.38 44.53
N GLU A 283 12.81 -0.05 43.31
CA GLU A 283 13.20 0.86 42.24
C GLU A 283 12.07 1.83 41.86
N ILE A 284 10.83 1.35 41.75
CA ILE A 284 9.66 2.20 41.49
C ILE A 284 9.48 3.21 42.64
N ALA A 285 9.65 2.79 43.89
CA ALA A 285 9.59 3.69 45.05
C ALA A 285 10.62 4.82 44.97
N ILE A 286 11.86 4.49 44.62
CA ILE A 286 12.92 5.49 44.48
C ILE A 286 12.62 6.42 43.32
N ARG A 287 12.25 5.87 42.17
CA ARG A 287 11.97 6.62 40.94
C ARG A 287 10.81 7.61 41.11
N GLU A 288 9.68 7.17 41.65
CA GLU A 288 8.47 8.01 41.75
C GLU A 288 8.64 9.16 42.76
N ASN A 289 9.28 8.92 43.91
CA ASN A 289 9.56 9.99 44.87
C ASN A 289 10.58 11.00 44.32
N ALA A 290 11.64 10.53 43.64
CA ALA A 290 12.62 11.41 43.00
C ALA A 290 11.97 12.27 41.89
N LYS A 291 11.08 11.69 41.07
CA LYS A 291 10.31 12.43 40.06
C LYS A 291 9.44 13.53 40.69
N GLN A 292 8.71 13.23 41.77
CA GLN A 292 7.85 14.20 42.44
C GLN A 292 8.64 15.38 43.01
N LEU A 293 9.74 15.11 43.71
CA LEU A 293 10.64 16.14 44.25
C LEU A 293 11.24 17.01 43.14
N TYR A 294 11.67 16.40 42.04
CA TYR A 294 12.19 17.14 40.90
C TYR A 294 11.11 17.99 40.23
N ALA A 295 9.89 17.47 40.08
CA ALA A 295 8.75 18.22 39.54
C ALA A 295 8.37 19.42 40.43
N GLU A 296 8.42 19.29 41.75
CA GLU A 296 8.22 20.42 42.67
C GLU A 296 9.31 21.50 42.53
N ARG A 297 10.57 21.09 42.33
CA ARG A 297 11.66 22.02 42.03
C ARG A 297 11.47 22.71 40.67
N LEU A 298 10.98 22.00 39.65
CA LEU A 298 10.70 22.58 38.34
C LEU A 298 9.58 23.63 38.38
N LYS A 299 8.57 23.48 39.25
CA LYS A 299 7.50 24.49 39.41
C LYS A 299 8.01 25.86 39.87
N LEU A 300 9.18 25.92 40.53
CA LEU A 300 9.82 27.18 40.93
C LEU A 300 10.51 27.88 39.74
N VAL A 301 10.75 27.16 38.65
CA VAL A 301 11.32 27.69 37.42
C VAL A 301 10.20 28.22 36.51
N GLY A 302 10.09 29.53 36.46
CA GLY A 302 9.12 30.22 35.60
C GLY A 302 9.62 30.40 34.16
N ARG A 303 9.20 31.51 33.55
CA ARG A 303 9.54 31.91 32.17
C ARG A 303 11.00 32.38 32.04
N ASP A 304 11.53 32.99 33.10
CA ASP A 304 12.89 33.52 33.14
C ASP A 304 13.86 32.46 33.65
N ILE A 305 14.44 31.72 32.71
CA ILE A 305 15.41 30.67 33.00
C ILE A 305 16.80 31.30 33.02
N ASN A 306 17.36 31.42 34.23
CA ASN A 306 18.75 31.83 34.44
C ASN A 306 19.70 30.64 34.45
N LEU A 307 20.98 30.89 34.16
CA LEU A 307 22.06 29.90 34.22
C LEU A 307 22.13 29.23 35.61
N GLU A 308 22.03 30.03 36.67
CA GLU A 308 22.05 29.56 38.06
C GLU A 308 20.91 28.57 38.35
N ASN A 309 19.69 28.86 37.87
CA ASN A 309 18.54 27.99 38.04
C ASN A 309 18.77 26.61 37.38
N LEU A 310 19.38 26.57 36.19
CA LEU A 310 19.67 25.31 35.49
C LEU A 310 20.76 24.49 36.17
N VAL A 311 21.77 25.15 36.72
CA VAL A 311 22.83 24.49 37.49
C VAL A 311 22.26 23.94 38.81
N ASP A 312 21.40 24.69 39.48
CA ASP A 312 20.77 24.26 40.72
C ASP A 312 19.77 23.12 40.50
N LEU A 313 19.04 23.11 39.37
CA LEU A 313 18.26 21.95 38.95
C LEU A 313 19.13 20.71 38.71
N ARG A 314 20.32 20.87 38.10
CA ARG A 314 21.26 19.75 37.92
C ARG A 314 21.78 19.22 39.25
N LYS A 315 22.12 20.10 40.20
CA LYS A 315 22.50 19.70 41.57
C LYS A 315 21.36 18.96 42.27
N ALA A 316 20.13 19.48 42.17
CA ALA A 316 18.95 18.85 42.74
C ALA A 316 18.71 17.45 42.14
N GLN A 317 18.79 17.31 40.81
CA GLN A 317 18.67 16.02 40.13
C GLN A 317 19.67 14.98 40.67
N LEU A 318 20.94 15.37 40.84
CA LEU A 318 21.99 14.49 41.37
C LEU A 318 21.74 14.13 42.84
N SER A 319 21.27 15.08 43.65
CA SER A 319 20.91 14.84 45.06
C SER A 319 19.74 13.85 45.22
N PHE A 320 18.78 13.88 44.31
CA PHE A 320 17.62 12.98 44.30
C PHE A 320 17.89 11.62 43.63
N LYS A 321 19.09 11.42 43.07
CA LYS A 321 19.46 10.22 42.28
C LYS A 321 18.47 9.94 41.13
N LEU A 322 17.94 10.98 40.50
CA LEU A 322 17.06 10.84 39.34
C LEU A 322 17.90 10.59 38.07
N SER A 323 17.48 9.62 37.25
CA SER A 323 18.17 9.34 35.98
C SER A 323 18.12 10.52 35.02
N ASP A 324 19.17 10.68 34.21
CA ASP A 324 19.28 11.76 33.22
C ASP A 324 18.10 11.75 32.23
N GLU A 325 17.63 10.56 31.83
CA GLU A 325 16.49 10.38 30.91
C GLU A 325 15.18 10.93 31.49
N LEU A 326 14.88 10.61 32.75
CA LEU A 326 13.63 11.05 33.40
C LEU A 326 13.68 12.54 33.74
N ALA A 327 14.85 13.05 34.12
CA ALA A 327 15.04 14.48 34.35
C ALA A 327 14.85 15.29 33.06
N GLU A 328 15.35 14.78 31.93
CA GLU A 328 15.15 15.36 30.61
C GLU A 328 13.67 15.36 30.20
N GLU A 329 12.97 14.26 30.40
CA GLU A 329 11.53 14.16 30.11
C GLU A 329 10.72 15.18 30.92
N LEU A 330 10.92 15.23 32.24
CA LEU A 330 10.22 16.17 33.13
C LEU A 330 10.52 17.64 32.80
N PHE A 331 11.77 17.96 32.44
CA PHE A 331 12.13 19.33 32.04
C PHE A 331 11.46 19.72 30.71
N ARG A 332 11.41 18.80 29.73
CA ARG A 332 10.71 19.03 28.46
C ARG A 332 9.20 19.16 28.65
N GLU A 333 8.60 18.38 29.55
CA GLU A 333 7.18 18.51 29.90
C GLU A 333 6.87 19.87 30.54
N HIS A 334 7.72 20.33 31.46
CA HIS A 334 7.56 21.64 32.12
C HIS A 334 7.67 22.80 31.13
N THR A 335 8.72 22.83 30.31
CA THR A 335 8.89 23.87 29.26
C THR A 335 7.75 23.85 28.25
N ARG A 336 7.23 22.67 27.91
CA ARG A 336 6.03 22.53 27.07
C ARG A 336 4.78 23.09 27.77
N ALA A 337 4.58 22.82 29.05
CA ALA A 337 3.45 23.33 29.82
C ALA A 337 3.44 24.88 29.84
N VAL A 338 4.59 25.51 30.08
CA VAL A 338 4.74 26.97 30.03
C VAL A 338 4.38 27.54 28.65
N ALA A 339 4.80 26.88 27.56
CA ALA A 339 4.42 27.29 26.21
C ALA A 339 2.91 27.12 25.95
N ILE A 340 2.31 26.03 26.44
CA ILE A 340 0.86 25.75 26.31
C ILE A 340 0.03 26.82 27.04
N GLU A 341 0.47 27.34 28.19
CA GLU A 341 -0.22 28.42 28.89
C GLU A 341 -0.34 29.69 28.04
N ASN A 342 0.76 30.12 27.41
CA ASN A 342 0.76 31.28 26.52
C ASN A 342 -0.09 31.05 25.27
N ILE A 343 -0.02 29.84 24.69
CA ILE A 343 -0.86 29.47 23.54
C ILE A 343 -2.33 29.45 23.93
N THR A 344 -2.68 28.96 25.11
CA THR A 344 -4.06 28.92 25.61
C THR A 344 -4.58 30.34 25.87
N SER A 345 -3.73 31.23 26.39
CA SER A 345 -4.01 32.68 26.49
C SER A 345 -4.29 33.28 25.11
N ALA A 346 -3.41 33.02 24.13
CA ALA A 346 -3.57 33.49 22.75
C ALA A 346 -4.87 32.97 22.10
N LEU A 347 -5.21 31.69 22.33
CA LEU A 347 -6.49 31.12 21.87
C LEU A 347 -7.70 31.75 22.54
N GLY A 348 -7.61 32.06 23.84
CA GLY A 348 -8.66 32.78 24.56
C GLY A 348 -8.94 34.15 23.94
N VAL A 349 -7.88 34.90 23.62
CA VAL A 349 -8.00 36.21 22.94
C VAL A 349 -8.59 36.05 21.55
N LEU A 350 -8.12 35.07 20.77
CA LEU A 350 -8.56 34.81 19.39
C LEU A 350 -10.02 34.36 19.30
N LYS A 351 -10.49 33.54 20.26
CA LYS A 351 -11.87 33.05 20.34
C LYS A 351 -12.81 34.06 20.99
N SER A 352 -12.30 35.05 21.72
CA SER A 352 -13.13 36.16 22.19
C SER A 352 -13.69 36.92 20.99
N ARG A 353 -14.99 37.26 21.00
CA ARG A 353 -15.71 37.96 19.92
C ARG A 353 -15.17 39.36 19.56
N THR A 354 -14.01 39.75 20.07
CA THR A 354 -13.40 41.07 19.89
C THR A 354 -12.78 41.17 18.50
N ARG A 355 -13.61 41.52 17.52
CA ARG A 355 -13.27 41.63 16.09
C ARG A 355 -12.48 42.91 15.76
N ALA A 356 -11.47 43.26 16.54
CA ALA A 356 -10.69 44.50 16.38
C ALA A 356 -9.23 44.18 16.04
N VAL A 357 -8.58 45.00 15.21
CA VAL A 357 -7.14 44.92 14.89
C VAL A 357 -6.26 44.80 16.15
N LYS A 358 -6.71 45.37 17.28
CA LYS A 358 -6.07 45.25 18.60
C LYS A 358 -6.08 43.84 19.21
N SER A 359 -7.02 42.97 18.87
CA SER A 359 -7.01 41.58 19.36
C SER A 359 -5.99 40.72 18.61
N MET A 360 -5.69 41.06 17.35
CA MET A 360 -4.67 40.36 16.56
C MET A 360 -3.26 40.67 17.07
N SER A 361 -2.97 41.92 17.43
CA SER A 361 -1.66 42.30 17.98
C SER A 361 -1.40 41.62 19.32
N LEU A 362 -2.41 41.53 20.21
CA LEU A 362 -2.29 40.83 21.50
C LEU A 362 -2.02 39.32 21.32
N VAL A 363 -2.63 38.68 20.31
CA VAL A 363 -2.34 37.28 19.98
C VAL A 363 -0.88 37.10 19.56
N VAL A 364 -0.37 38.03 18.75
CA VAL A 364 1.02 38.00 18.26
C VAL A 364 2.00 38.24 19.40
N GLU A 365 1.73 39.18 20.31
CA GLU A 365 2.54 39.43 21.51
C GLU A 365 2.68 38.16 22.38
N GLU A 366 1.59 37.39 22.57
CA GLU A 366 1.66 36.12 23.30
C GLU A 366 2.45 35.03 22.55
N LEU A 367 2.40 35.01 21.21
CA LEU A 367 3.20 34.10 20.39
C LEU A 367 4.68 34.51 20.36
N GLU A 368 4.98 35.81 20.39
CA GLU A 368 6.35 36.34 20.50
C GLU A 368 6.98 35.94 21.83
N LYS A 369 6.23 35.98 22.95
CA LYS A 369 6.73 35.43 24.24
C LYS A 369 7.13 33.95 24.15
N VAL A 370 6.38 33.14 23.39
CA VAL A 370 6.72 31.73 23.17
C VAL A 370 8.00 31.59 22.33
N LEU A 371 8.16 32.44 21.31
CA LEU A 371 9.36 32.46 20.47
C LEU A 371 10.59 32.93 21.23
N GLU A 372 10.49 34.00 22.02
CA GLU A 372 11.55 34.49 22.90
C GLU A 372 11.99 33.41 23.89
N PHE A 373 11.02 32.77 24.55
CA PHE A 373 11.30 31.66 25.48
C PHE A 373 12.03 30.50 24.79
N ASN A 374 11.60 30.12 23.57
CA ASN A 374 12.27 29.09 22.79
C ASN A 374 13.69 29.51 22.35
N ASN A 375 13.88 30.77 21.94
CA ASN A 375 15.18 31.29 21.56
C ASN A 375 16.16 31.33 22.74
N LEU A 376 15.67 31.67 23.95
CA LEU A 376 16.44 31.57 25.18
C LEU A 376 16.90 30.13 25.44
N LEU A 377 16.01 29.13 25.37
CA LEU A 377 16.38 27.73 25.55
C LEU A 377 17.38 27.22 24.49
N VAL A 378 17.25 27.64 23.24
CA VAL A 378 18.20 27.31 22.17
C VAL A 378 19.56 27.95 22.43
N SER A 379 19.59 29.20 22.89
CA SER A 379 20.84 29.88 23.25
C SER A 379 21.56 29.19 24.42
N LEU A 380 20.80 28.76 25.44
CA LEU A 380 21.32 28.05 26.61
C LEU A 380 21.85 26.66 26.25
N LYS A 381 21.21 25.96 25.30
CA LYS A 381 21.70 24.68 24.78
C LYS A 381 23.07 24.81 24.10
N ASN A 382 23.31 25.94 23.42
CA ASN A 382 24.54 26.19 22.69
C ASN A 382 25.66 26.82 23.55
N HIS A 383 25.43 27.02 24.84
CA HIS A 383 26.38 27.62 25.76
C HIS A 383 27.56 26.69 26.08
N SER A 384 28.74 27.25 26.38
CA SER A 384 29.95 26.49 26.72
C SER A 384 29.78 25.58 27.95
N GLU A 385 28.94 25.99 28.90
CA GLU A 385 28.66 25.27 30.15
C GLU A 385 27.45 24.31 30.07
N ALA A 386 26.94 24.01 28.87
CA ALA A 386 25.75 23.18 28.69
C ALA A 386 25.83 21.78 29.38
N ALA A 387 27.04 21.28 29.62
CA ALA A 387 27.26 20.02 30.34
C ALA A 387 26.82 20.09 31.83
N ASN A 388 26.83 21.28 32.42
CA ASN A 388 26.50 21.52 33.83
C ASN A 388 25.02 21.86 34.05
N PHE A 389 24.26 22.05 32.97
CA PHE A 389 22.84 22.42 33.05
C PHE A 389 21.94 21.21 33.26
N ALA A 390 20.70 21.48 33.68
CA ALA A 390 19.64 20.48 33.71
C ALA A 390 19.53 19.75 32.37
N ARG A 391 19.31 18.42 32.42
CA ARG A 391 19.12 17.63 31.21
C ARG A 391 17.80 18.02 30.54
N GLY A 392 17.77 17.99 29.21
CA GLY A 392 16.59 18.33 28.42
C GLY A 392 16.47 19.79 27.97
N VAL A 393 17.47 20.65 28.22
CA VAL A 393 17.51 22.02 27.66
C VAL A 393 17.60 21.97 26.13
N GLY A 394 16.61 22.54 25.46
CA GLY A 394 16.54 22.56 24.01
C GLY A 394 15.26 23.16 23.46
N PRO A 395 15.08 23.10 22.12
CA PRO A 395 13.91 23.69 21.47
C PRO A 395 12.62 22.98 21.89
N ILE A 396 11.54 23.77 21.98
CA ILE A 396 10.23 23.32 22.42
C ILE A 396 9.48 22.72 21.24
N TYR A 397 8.89 21.55 21.47
CA TYR A 397 7.94 20.92 20.56
C TYR A 397 6.67 20.56 21.33
N LEU A 398 5.52 21.05 20.84
CA LEU A 398 4.22 20.71 21.43
C LEU A 398 3.79 19.27 21.13
N ILE A 399 4.41 18.63 20.13
CA ILE A 399 4.17 17.22 19.78
C ILE A 399 4.74 16.34 20.89
N GLY A 400 3.88 15.51 21.51
CA GLY A 400 4.27 14.51 22.51
C GLY A 400 3.59 14.61 23.89
N GLY A 401 2.63 15.52 24.09
CA GLY A 401 1.74 15.55 25.27
C GLY A 401 0.37 14.92 25.00
N GLU A 402 -0.44 14.74 26.06
CA GLU A 402 -1.75 14.06 26.09
C GLU A 402 -2.66 14.27 24.86
N SER A 403 -3.49 13.25 24.61
CA SER A 403 -4.35 12.92 23.45
C SER A 403 -5.26 14.01 22.83
N ASP A 404 -5.16 15.28 23.24
CA ASP A 404 -5.96 16.41 22.75
C ASP A 404 -5.28 17.24 21.65
N PHE A 405 -4.04 16.92 21.25
CA PHE A 405 -3.30 17.68 20.21
C PHE A 405 -4.06 17.72 18.87
N GLU A 406 -4.67 16.62 18.44
CA GLU A 406 -5.45 16.58 17.19
C GLU A 406 -6.67 17.52 17.25
N ARG A 407 -7.36 17.58 18.38
CA ARG A 407 -8.51 18.50 18.57
C ARG A 407 -8.10 19.96 18.57
N ARG A 408 -6.88 20.25 19.01
CA ARG A 408 -6.30 21.61 19.05
C ARG A 408 -5.59 22.00 17.76
N MET A 409 -5.37 21.06 16.83
CA MET A 409 -4.61 21.32 15.59
C MET A 409 -5.23 22.46 14.77
N ASP A 410 -6.56 22.49 14.63
CA ASP A 410 -7.25 23.55 13.89
C ASP A 410 -7.13 24.91 14.59
N ASP A 411 -7.13 24.92 15.93
CA ASP A 411 -6.89 26.13 16.73
C ASP A 411 -5.44 26.63 16.54
N LEU A 412 -4.44 25.73 16.51
CA LEU A 412 -3.04 26.08 16.25
C LEU A 412 -2.83 26.59 14.82
N LYS A 413 -3.53 26.00 13.82
CA LYS A 413 -3.55 26.50 12.44
C LYS A 413 -4.12 27.91 12.38
N LEU A 414 -5.13 28.22 13.18
CA LEU A 414 -5.72 29.56 13.26
C LEU A 414 -4.75 30.58 13.89
N LEU A 415 -4.02 30.20 14.94
CA LEU A 415 -2.96 31.02 15.53
C LEU A 415 -1.82 31.28 14.54
N TYR A 416 -1.37 30.26 13.83
CA TYR A 416 -0.35 30.42 12.81
C TYR A 416 -0.84 31.36 11.71
N ARG A 417 -2.08 31.20 11.23
CA ARG A 417 -2.70 32.10 10.27
C ARG A 417 -2.78 33.55 10.77
N ALA A 418 -3.11 33.75 12.04
CA ALA A 418 -3.12 35.05 12.70
C ALA A 418 -1.72 35.70 12.67
N TYR A 419 -0.69 34.95 13.06
CA TYR A 419 0.70 35.39 13.02
C TYR A 419 1.17 35.77 11.60
N VAL A 420 0.90 34.92 10.60
CA VAL A 420 1.25 35.23 9.19
C VAL A 420 0.50 36.46 8.69
N THR A 421 -0.74 36.67 9.14
CA THR A 421 -1.53 37.86 8.75
C THR A 421 -0.94 39.14 9.34
N ASP A 422 -0.46 39.10 10.58
CA ASP A 422 0.25 40.23 11.19
C ASP A 422 1.61 40.48 10.54
N ALA A 423 2.36 39.43 10.21
CA ALA A 423 3.64 39.55 9.50
C ALA A 423 3.49 40.27 8.15
N LEU A 424 2.28 40.25 7.56
CA LEU A 424 1.94 40.92 6.31
C LEU A 424 1.29 42.31 6.51
N SER A 425 1.05 42.75 7.75
CA SER A 425 0.35 44.00 8.06
C SER A 425 1.16 45.26 7.73
N SER A 426 2.48 45.22 7.91
CA SER A 426 3.45 46.24 7.44
C SER A 426 3.55 46.29 5.91
N GLY A 427 2.98 45.27 5.24
CA GLY A 427 3.00 45.10 3.81
C GLY A 427 4.29 44.47 3.27
N ARG A 428 5.33 44.29 4.09
CA ARG A 428 6.52 43.52 3.71
C ARG A 428 6.77 42.48 4.77
N ILE A 429 7.11 41.26 4.37
CA ILE A 429 7.52 40.27 5.36
C ILE A 429 8.99 40.56 5.69
N GLU A 430 9.25 40.95 6.94
CA GLU A 430 10.60 41.14 7.44
C GLU A 430 11.31 39.78 7.62
N GLU A 431 12.64 39.74 7.40
CA GLU A 431 13.44 38.51 7.55
C GLU A 431 13.33 37.91 8.95
N ASN A 432 13.27 38.76 9.99
CA ASN A 432 13.08 38.33 11.38
C ASN A 432 11.75 37.58 11.55
N LYS A 433 10.68 38.08 10.94
CA LYS A 433 9.35 37.45 10.98
C LYS A 433 9.32 36.15 10.18
N LEU A 434 10.09 36.02 9.09
CA LEU A 434 10.24 34.74 8.36
C LEU A 434 10.92 33.67 9.22
N VAL A 435 11.99 34.01 9.93
CA VAL A 435 12.66 33.09 10.85
C VAL A 435 11.69 32.68 11.97
N ALA A 436 10.98 33.65 12.55
CA ALA A 436 9.97 33.42 13.56
C ALA A 436 8.81 32.54 13.06
N MET A 437 8.35 32.70 11.81
CA MET A 437 7.35 31.82 11.19
C MET A 437 7.82 30.36 11.09
N SER A 438 9.09 30.13 10.74
CA SER A 438 9.68 28.78 10.70
C SER A 438 9.82 28.18 12.10
N GLN A 439 10.26 28.97 13.08
CA GLN A 439 10.36 28.56 14.48
C GLN A 439 8.98 28.24 15.05
N LEU A 440 7.99 29.12 14.83
CA LEU A 440 6.62 28.93 15.29
C LEU A 440 5.99 27.69 14.66
N ARG A 441 6.22 27.42 13.37
CA ARG A 441 5.81 26.17 12.72
C ARG A 441 6.34 24.95 13.47
N ASN A 442 7.63 24.96 13.84
CA ASN A 442 8.27 23.86 14.54
C ASN A 442 7.73 23.70 15.97
N ILE A 443 7.53 24.80 16.70
CA ILE A 443 6.97 24.79 18.07
C ILE A 443 5.54 24.25 18.05
N LEU A 444 4.69 24.79 17.17
CA LEU A 444 3.30 24.39 17.00
C LEU A 444 3.14 22.96 16.48
N GLY A 445 4.19 22.38 15.90
CA GLY A 445 4.16 21.05 15.32
C GLY A 445 3.34 20.97 14.03
N LEU A 446 3.26 22.07 13.28
CA LEU A 446 2.54 22.10 12.00
C LEU A 446 3.36 21.40 10.92
N GLY A 447 2.72 20.57 10.11
CA GLY A 447 3.35 19.98 8.93
C GLY A 447 3.81 21.06 7.95
N THR A 448 4.92 20.83 7.25
CA THR A 448 5.46 21.79 6.27
C THR A 448 4.43 22.18 5.22
N ARG A 449 3.71 21.19 4.66
CA ARG A 449 2.65 21.40 3.66
C ARG A 449 1.47 22.22 4.20
N GLU A 450 1.08 22.01 5.45
CA GLU A 450 -0.05 22.71 6.06
C GLU A 450 0.30 24.18 6.34
N ALA A 451 1.48 24.42 6.91
CA ALA A 451 1.98 25.76 7.15
C ALA A 451 2.20 26.52 5.83
N GLU A 452 2.76 25.86 4.81
CA GLU A 452 2.91 26.43 3.47
C GLU A 452 1.55 26.77 2.85
N ALA A 453 0.56 25.88 2.93
CA ALA A 453 -0.79 26.16 2.43
C ALA A 453 -1.43 27.39 3.10
N ILE A 454 -1.29 27.52 4.42
CA ILE A 454 -1.76 28.70 5.16
C ILE A 454 -1.00 29.94 4.71
N SER A 455 0.32 29.89 4.62
CA SER A 455 1.15 31.01 4.18
C SER A 455 0.77 31.47 2.76
N VAL A 456 0.53 30.55 1.83
CA VAL A 456 0.12 30.83 0.44
C VAL A 456 -1.30 31.41 0.38
N ASP A 457 -2.24 30.93 1.20
CA ASP A 457 -3.60 31.50 1.25
C ASP A 457 -3.59 32.94 1.79
N VAL A 458 -2.83 33.22 2.86
CA VAL A 458 -2.74 34.58 3.40
C VAL A 458 -1.96 35.51 2.47
N THR A 459 -0.80 35.08 1.95
CA THR A 459 0.01 35.88 1.01
C THR A 459 -0.71 36.13 -0.31
N SER A 460 -1.45 35.16 -0.87
CA SER A 460 -2.24 35.38 -2.10
C SER A 460 -3.37 36.39 -1.88
N LYS A 461 -4.02 36.40 -0.71
CA LYS A 461 -5.01 37.42 -0.33
C LYS A 461 -4.37 38.79 -0.16
N ALA A 462 -3.21 38.87 0.47
CA ALA A 462 -2.44 40.12 0.61
C ALA A 462 -1.98 40.65 -0.76
N TYR A 463 -1.51 39.76 -1.63
CA TYR A 463 -1.10 40.06 -3.01
C TYR A 463 -2.27 40.62 -3.81
N ARG A 464 -3.44 39.96 -3.82
CA ARG A 464 -4.65 40.45 -4.51
C ARG A 464 -5.09 41.83 -3.99
N LYS A 465 -5.05 42.06 -2.68
CA LYS A 465 -5.39 43.36 -2.09
C LYS A 465 -4.42 44.46 -2.52
N ARG A 466 -3.11 44.19 -2.50
CA ARG A 466 -2.08 45.14 -2.94
C ARG A 466 -2.17 45.42 -4.44
N LEU A 467 -2.41 44.40 -5.25
CA LEU A 467 -2.61 44.55 -6.69
C LEU A 467 -3.87 45.38 -6.98
N ALA A 468 -4.98 45.14 -6.27
CA ALA A 468 -6.20 45.95 -6.39
C ALA A 468 -5.97 47.40 -5.97
N ASN A 469 -5.23 47.65 -4.89
CA ASN A 469 -4.87 49.01 -4.47
C ASN A 469 -3.97 49.70 -5.50
N ALA A 470 -2.99 48.99 -6.08
CA ALA A 470 -2.11 49.51 -7.12
C ALA A 470 -2.86 49.81 -8.42
N PHE A 471 -3.92 49.05 -8.72
CA PHE A 471 -4.80 49.30 -9.86
C PHE A 471 -5.71 50.52 -9.62
N SER A 472 -6.31 50.64 -8.44
CA SER A 472 -7.19 51.76 -8.09
C SER A 472 -6.46 53.10 -7.90
N SER A 473 -5.21 53.06 -7.43
CA SER A 473 -4.37 54.27 -7.24
C SER A 473 -3.73 54.78 -8.52
N GLY A 474 -3.64 53.95 -9.58
CA GLY A 474 -2.90 54.28 -10.80
C GLY A 474 -1.38 54.13 -10.68
N ASP A 475 -0.87 53.74 -9.52
CA ASP A 475 0.57 53.56 -9.25
C ASP A 475 1.22 52.52 -10.17
N LEU A 476 0.46 51.50 -10.59
CA LEU A 476 0.93 50.47 -11.52
C LEU A 476 1.11 51.02 -12.94
N GLU A 477 0.28 51.97 -13.35
CA GLU A 477 0.26 52.54 -14.70
C GLU A 477 1.31 53.62 -14.89
N ALA A 478 1.57 54.41 -13.84
CA ALA A 478 2.55 55.49 -13.85
C ALA A 478 4.01 55.02 -13.93
N ARG A 479 4.28 53.71 -13.78
CA ARG A 479 5.65 53.15 -13.79
C ARG A 479 6.10 52.71 -15.18
N ASP A 480 7.34 53.06 -15.51
CA ASP A 480 7.97 52.73 -16.80
C ASP A 480 8.04 51.23 -17.09
N SER A 481 8.20 50.40 -16.05
CA SER A 481 8.30 48.94 -16.17
C SER A 481 7.36 48.22 -15.20
N LYS A 482 6.23 47.77 -15.74
CA LYS A 482 5.16 47.03 -15.03
C LYS A 482 5.65 45.68 -14.48
N ALA A 483 6.44 44.94 -15.27
CA ALA A 483 7.01 43.66 -14.85
C ALA A 483 7.92 43.80 -13.62
N LYS A 484 8.83 44.79 -13.61
CA LYS A 484 9.68 45.09 -12.44
C LYS A 484 8.87 45.45 -11.20
N TYR A 485 7.73 46.14 -11.35
CA TYR A 485 6.86 46.43 -10.21
C TYR A 485 6.21 45.17 -9.65
N LEU A 486 5.67 44.32 -10.52
CA LEU A 486 5.06 43.05 -10.10
C LEU A 486 6.09 42.10 -9.48
N GLN A 487 7.32 42.08 -10.01
CA GLN A 487 8.44 41.34 -9.42
C GLN A 487 8.79 41.88 -8.03
N LYS A 488 8.94 43.20 -7.88
CA LYS A 488 9.19 43.83 -6.57
C LYS A 488 8.07 43.53 -5.58
N LEU A 489 6.82 43.50 -6.04
CA LEU A 489 5.66 43.15 -5.22
C LEU A 489 5.72 41.69 -4.75
N CYS A 490 6.15 40.77 -5.62
CA CYS A 490 6.41 39.37 -5.27
C CYS A 490 7.57 39.24 -4.28
N GLU A 491 8.67 39.95 -4.48
CA GLU A 491 9.84 39.96 -3.58
C GLU A 491 9.48 40.49 -2.19
N GLU A 492 8.79 41.62 -2.10
CA GLU A 492 8.35 42.22 -0.83
C GLU A 492 7.44 41.31 0.00
N LEU A 493 6.66 40.47 -0.67
CA LEU A 493 5.72 39.53 -0.05
C LEU A 493 6.30 38.11 0.06
N HIS A 494 7.53 37.87 -0.44
CA HIS A 494 8.10 36.54 -0.65
C HIS A 494 7.12 35.57 -1.33
N PHE A 495 6.38 36.06 -2.33
CA PHE A 495 5.36 35.31 -3.04
C PHE A 495 5.91 34.73 -4.34
N ASP A 496 5.54 33.50 -4.65
CA ASP A 496 5.96 32.80 -5.85
C ASP A 496 5.43 33.48 -7.13
N ALA A 497 6.34 33.74 -8.07
CA ALA A 497 6.04 34.39 -9.34
C ALA A 497 5.08 33.56 -10.20
N GLN A 498 5.16 32.22 -10.16
CA GLN A 498 4.25 31.36 -10.91
C GLN A 498 2.82 31.47 -10.39
N LYS A 499 2.62 31.41 -9.07
CA LYS A 499 1.30 31.64 -8.45
C LYS A 499 0.77 33.05 -8.70
N ALA A 500 1.65 34.05 -8.80
CA ALA A 500 1.25 35.40 -9.18
C ALA A 500 0.70 35.45 -10.60
N SER A 501 1.36 34.79 -11.57
CA SER A 501 0.87 34.71 -12.94
C SER A 501 -0.48 33.99 -13.06
N ALA A 502 -0.71 32.94 -12.26
CA ALA A 502 -2.02 32.27 -12.19
C ALA A 502 -3.11 33.22 -11.67
N ILE A 503 -2.81 34.05 -10.66
CA ILE A 503 -3.73 35.09 -10.19
C ILE A 503 -4.00 36.13 -11.29
N HIS A 504 -3.00 36.50 -12.10
CA HIS A 504 -3.19 37.42 -13.22
C HIS A 504 -4.11 36.83 -14.29
N GLU A 505 -3.93 35.55 -14.61
CA GLU A 505 -4.82 34.81 -15.50
C GLU A 505 -6.24 34.74 -14.95
N ASP A 506 -6.42 34.42 -13.66
CA ASP A 506 -7.74 34.37 -13.02
C ASP A 506 -8.47 35.73 -13.08
N ILE A 507 -7.74 36.83 -12.81
CA ILE A 507 -8.29 38.19 -12.88
C ILE A 507 -8.72 38.50 -14.33
N TYR A 508 -7.89 38.13 -15.31
CA TYR A 508 -8.22 38.29 -16.73
C TYR A 508 -9.46 37.48 -17.10
N ARG A 509 -9.52 36.20 -16.72
CA ARG A 509 -10.66 35.29 -16.97
C ARG A 509 -11.96 35.83 -16.37
N GLN A 510 -11.92 36.32 -15.13
CA GLN A 510 -13.09 36.93 -14.49
C GLN A 510 -13.57 38.18 -15.22
N LYS A 511 -12.64 39.03 -15.67
CA LYS A 511 -12.98 40.21 -16.47
C LYS A 511 -13.53 39.86 -17.85
N LEU A 512 -12.94 38.87 -18.52
CA LEU A 512 -13.45 38.35 -19.78
C LEU A 512 -14.87 37.79 -19.62
N GLN A 513 -15.14 37.01 -18.58
CA GLN A 513 -16.49 36.52 -18.29
C GLN A 513 -17.49 37.66 -18.06
N GLN A 514 -17.10 38.72 -17.35
CA GLN A 514 -17.93 39.91 -17.17
C GLN A 514 -18.20 40.65 -18.50
N CYS A 515 -17.20 40.73 -19.38
CA CYS A 515 -17.34 41.42 -20.67
C CYS A 515 -18.16 40.65 -21.70
N VAL A 516 -18.32 39.33 -21.56
CA VAL A 516 -18.99 38.47 -22.56
C VAL A 516 -20.40 38.06 -22.13
N THR A 517 -20.94 38.58 -21.02
CA THR A 517 -22.32 38.30 -20.59
C THR A 517 -23.36 38.67 -21.63
N ASP A 518 -23.08 39.70 -22.42
CA ASP A 518 -24.00 40.25 -23.41
C ASP A 518 -23.89 39.55 -24.78
N GLY A 519 -22.99 38.56 -24.88
CA GLY A 519 -22.75 37.79 -26.11
C GLY A 519 -21.86 38.48 -27.14
N GLU A 520 -21.41 39.72 -26.87
CA GLU A 520 -20.52 40.49 -27.74
C GLU A 520 -19.41 41.18 -26.94
N LEU A 521 -18.23 41.30 -27.54
CA LEU A 521 -17.13 42.10 -27.04
C LEU A 521 -17.14 43.47 -27.73
N SER A 522 -17.61 44.50 -27.04
CA SER A 522 -17.52 45.89 -27.50
C SER A 522 -16.06 46.35 -27.61
N ASP A 523 -15.80 47.37 -28.42
CA ASP A 523 -14.46 47.96 -28.56
C ASP A 523 -13.91 48.47 -27.21
N ASP A 524 -14.78 49.04 -26.37
CA ASP A 524 -14.42 49.50 -25.03
C ASP A 524 -14.00 48.33 -24.11
N ASN A 525 -14.71 47.20 -24.19
CA ASN A 525 -14.37 45.99 -23.44
C ASN A 525 -13.02 45.42 -23.89
N VAL A 526 -12.75 45.43 -25.20
CA VAL A 526 -11.46 44.98 -25.74
C VAL A 526 -10.33 45.91 -25.32
N ALA A 527 -10.56 47.24 -25.34
CA ALA A 527 -9.59 48.20 -24.84
C ALA A 527 -9.29 47.98 -23.35
N ALA A 528 -10.32 47.72 -22.53
CA ALA A 528 -10.15 47.41 -21.11
C ALA A 528 -9.38 46.10 -20.87
N LEU A 529 -9.65 45.04 -21.64
CA LEU A 529 -8.93 43.77 -21.57
C LEU A 529 -7.46 43.90 -22.01
N LEU A 530 -7.19 44.68 -23.07
CA LEU A 530 -5.83 45.00 -23.50
C LEU A 530 -5.07 45.81 -22.44
N ARG A 531 -5.75 46.80 -21.84
CA ARG A 531 -5.20 47.59 -20.73
C ARG A 531 -4.81 46.68 -19.56
N LEU A 532 -5.68 45.73 -19.19
CA LEU A 532 -5.45 44.77 -18.12
C LEU A 532 -4.32 43.79 -18.44
N ARG A 533 -4.27 43.27 -19.67
CA ARG A 533 -3.16 42.44 -20.16
C ARG A 533 -1.82 43.15 -19.98
N VAL A 534 -1.73 44.40 -20.44
CA VAL A 534 -0.48 45.18 -20.37
C VAL A 534 -0.10 45.45 -18.91
N MET A 535 -1.07 45.78 -18.06
CA MET A 535 -0.87 45.99 -16.62
C MET A 535 -0.32 44.75 -15.90
N LEU A 536 -0.90 43.59 -16.16
CA LEU A 536 -0.55 42.34 -15.49
C LEU A 536 0.55 41.55 -16.20
N CYS A 537 1.04 42.02 -17.35
CA CYS A 537 2.10 41.37 -18.14
C CYS A 537 1.77 39.93 -18.56
N ILE A 538 0.53 39.66 -18.96
CA ILE A 538 0.07 38.31 -19.33
C ILE A 538 0.53 37.95 -20.75
N PRO A 539 1.11 36.75 -20.97
CA PRO A 539 1.49 36.27 -22.30
C PRO A 539 0.30 36.18 -23.27
N GLN A 540 0.54 36.42 -24.56
CA GLN A 540 -0.50 36.35 -25.60
C GLN A 540 -1.15 34.96 -25.68
N GLN A 541 -0.34 33.90 -25.58
CA GLN A 541 -0.80 32.51 -25.66
C GLN A 541 -1.82 32.17 -24.56
N THR A 542 -1.60 32.63 -23.32
CA THR A 542 -2.51 32.42 -22.19
C THR A 542 -3.85 33.10 -22.42
N ILE A 543 -3.83 34.27 -23.03
CA ILE A 543 -5.04 35.03 -23.37
C ILE A 543 -5.82 34.37 -24.49
N GLU A 544 -5.14 33.95 -25.55
CA GLU A 544 -5.78 33.23 -26.66
C GLU A 544 -6.43 31.93 -26.19
N ALA A 545 -5.77 31.19 -25.28
CA ALA A 545 -6.35 30.02 -24.64
C ALA A 545 -7.60 30.36 -23.82
N ALA A 546 -7.53 31.40 -22.97
CA ALA A 546 -8.69 31.84 -22.17
C ALA A 546 -9.85 32.35 -23.04
N HIS A 547 -9.56 33.06 -24.13
CA HIS A 547 -10.55 33.49 -25.12
C HIS A 547 -11.17 32.31 -25.86
N ALA A 548 -10.35 31.37 -26.35
CA ALA A 548 -10.83 30.17 -27.02
C ALA A 548 -11.72 29.31 -26.10
N GLU A 549 -11.43 29.25 -24.81
CA GLU A 549 -12.24 28.51 -23.84
C GLU A 549 -13.55 29.24 -23.50
N ILE A 550 -13.47 30.50 -23.03
CA ILE A 550 -14.64 31.24 -22.53
C ILE A 550 -15.54 31.66 -23.71
N CYS A 551 -15.01 32.42 -24.66
CA CYS A 551 -15.78 32.88 -25.82
C CYS A 551 -16.16 31.70 -26.73
N GLY A 552 -15.27 30.70 -26.87
CA GLY A 552 -15.57 29.51 -27.65
C GLY A 552 -16.70 28.66 -27.07
N SER A 553 -16.85 28.57 -25.75
CA SER A 553 -17.99 27.89 -25.12
C SER A 553 -19.33 28.57 -25.40
N ILE A 554 -19.33 29.89 -25.53
CA ILE A 554 -20.53 30.68 -25.83
C ILE A 554 -20.87 30.54 -27.31
N PHE A 555 -19.86 30.60 -28.18
CA PHE A 555 -20.02 30.29 -29.60
C PHE A 555 -20.51 28.85 -29.83
N GLU A 556 -19.99 27.85 -29.11
CA GLU A 556 -20.44 26.46 -29.21
C GLU A 556 -21.94 26.33 -28.88
N LYS A 557 -22.45 27.09 -27.89
CA LYS A 557 -23.89 27.10 -27.57
C LYS A 557 -24.72 27.62 -28.73
N VAL A 558 -24.32 28.74 -29.32
CA VAL A 558 -25.01 29.34 -30.48
C VAL A 558 -24.97 28.39 -31.69
N VAL A 559 -23.81 27.78 -31.96
CA VAL A 559 -23.68 26.78 -33.04
C VAL A 559 -24.53 25.54 -32.77
N ARG A 560 -24.61 25.07 -31.53
CA ARG A 560 -25.44 23.91 -31.17
C ARG A 560 -26.92 24.21 -31.32
N GLU A 561 -27.35 25.40 -30.92
CA GLU A 561 -28.73 25.87 -31.10
C GLU A 561 -29.07 25.96 -32.60
N ALA A 562 -28.20 26.57 -33.40
CA ALA A 562 -28.34 26.64 -34.85
C ALA A 562 -28.43 25.23 -35.48
N ILE A 563 -27.59 24.29 -35.08
CA ILE A 563 -27.63 22.91 -35.59
C ILE A 563 -28.90 22.17 -35.12
N SER A 564 -29.37 22.43 -33.90
CA SER A 564 -30.56 21.77 -33.34
C SER A 564 -31.87 22.20 -34.01
N SER A 565 -31.88 23.36 -34.67
CA SER A 565 -33.02 23.88 -35.44
C SER A 565 -33.31 23.05 -36.72
N GLY A 566 -32.36 22.20 -37.15
CA GLY A 566 -32.53 21.30 -38.29
C GLY A 566 -32.42 22.00 -39.65
N VAL A 567 -32.88 21.32 -40.71
CA VAL A 567 -32.77 21.79 -42.10
C VAL A 567 -33.68 22.98 -42.39
N ASP A 568 -34.86 23.02 -41.76
CA ASP A 568 -35.87 24.07 -41.97
C ASP A 568 -35.71 25.27 -41.00
N GLY A 569 -34.90 25.10 -39.95
CA GLY A 569 -34.73 26.10 -38.88
C GLY A 569 -33.54 27.05 -39.04
N TYR A 570 -32.68 26.86 -40.04
CA TYR A 570 -31.54 27.73 -40.31
C TYR A 570 -31.93 28.98 -41.13
N ASP A 571 -32.83 29.75 -40.54
CA ASP A 571 -33.44 30.97 -41.06
C ASP A 571 -32.54 32.23 -40.95
N ALA A 572 -33.06 33.37 -41.42
CA ALA A 572 -32.31 34.63 -41.40
C ALA A 572 -31.95 35.11 -39.98
N GLU A 573 -32.69 34.70 -38.95
CA GLU A 573 -32.47 35.07 -37.56
C GLU A 573 -31.35 34.25 -36.92
N THR A 574 -31.35 32.93 -37.13
CA THR A 574 -30.25 32.05 -36.68
C THR A 574 -28.93 32.37 -37.39
N ARG A 575 -28.95 32.67 -38.70
CA ARG A 575 -27.77 33.15 -39.45
C ARG A 575 -27.19 34.44 -38.87
N LYS A 576 -28.03 35.43 -38.59
CA LYS A 576 -27.61 36.67 -37.92
C LYS A 576 -26.99 36.38 -36.56
N SER A 577 -27.56 35.46 -35.79
CA SER A 577 -27.06 35.08 -34.47
C SER A 577 -25.70 34.39 -34.54
N VAL A 578 -25.49 33.50 -35.52
CA VAL A 578 -24.19 32.85 -35.77
C VAL A 578 -23.14 33.88 -36.23
N ARG A 579 -23.45 34.78 -37.16
CA ARG A 579 -22.53 35.87 -37.56
C ARG A 579 -22.19 36.79 -36.40
N LYS A 580 -23.22 37.16 -35.63
CA LYS A 580 -23.07 38.02 -34.45
C LYS A 580 -22.14 37.36 -33.43
N ALA A 581 -22.30 36.07 -33.16
CA ALA A 581 -21.42 35.34 -32.26
C ALA A 581 -20.01 35.14 -32.85
N ALA A 582 -19.88 34.82 -34.14
CA ALA A 582 -18.58 34.59 -34.79
C ALA A 582 -17.71 35.86 -34.81
N HIS A 583 -18.29 37.00 -35.21
CA HIS A 583 -17.56 38.26 -35.33
C HIS A 583 -17.57 39.08 -34.03
N GLY A 584 -18.69 39.08 -33.29
CA GLY A 584 -18.86 39.83 -32.05
C GLY A 584 -18.05 39.27 -30.88
N LEU A 585 -17.75 37.97 -30.85
CA LEU A 585 -16.88 37.37 -29.83
C LEU A 585 -15.38 37.44 -30.18
N ARG A 586 -15.03 37.94 -31.38
CA ARG A 586 -13.65 38.08 -31.88
C ARG A 586 -12.80 36.81 -31.74
N LEU A 587 -13.41 35.65 -31.94
CA LEU A 587 -12.69 34.39 -32.00
C LEU A 587 -11.80 34.38 -33.25
N SER A 588 -10.62 33.76 -33.15
CA SER A 588 -9.81 33.54 -34.36
C SER A 588 -10.60 32.66 -35.34
N ARG A 589 -10.45 32.91 -36.64
CA ARG A 589 -11.14 32.14 -37.68
C ARG A 589 -10.90 30.63 -37.51
N GLU A 590 -9.67 30.25 -37.18
CA GLU A 590 -9.28 28.86 -36.92
C GLU A 590 -10.02 28.26 -35.71
N THR A 591 -10.07 28.99 -34.59
CA THR A 591 -10.80 28.53 -33.39
C THR A 591 -12.30 28.40 -33.64
N ALA A 592 -12.94 29.38 -34.29
CA ALA A 592 -14.36 29.31 -34.63
C ALA A 592 -14.67 28.14 -35.57
N MET A 593 -13.84 27.94 -36.60
CA MET A 593 -13.96 26.81 -37.54
C MET A 593 -13.78 25.46 -36.83
N SER A 594 -12.80 25.34 -35.93
CA SER A 594 -12.58 24.08 -35.20
C SER A 594 -13.75 23.73 -34.27
N ILE A 595 -14.34 24.73 -33.58
CA ILE A 595 -15.50 24.55 -32.72
C ILE A 595 -16.73 24.15 -33.54
N ALA A 596 -16.99 24.87 -34.64
CA ALA A 596 -18.09 24.56 -35.55
C ALA A 596 -17.94 23.17 -36.18
N SER A 597 -16.74 22.85 -36.68
CA SER A 597 -16.41 21.55 -37.26
C SER A 597 -16.62 20.41 -36.27
N LYS A 598 -16.18 20.56 -35.01
CA LYS A 598 -16.43 19.58 -33.95
C LYS A 598 -17.92 19.39 -33.66
N ALA A 599 -18.71 20.45 -33.67
CA ALA A 599 -20.16 20.36 -33.46
C ALA A 599 -20.86 19.66 -34.63
N VAL A 600 -20.51 19.99 -35.87
CA VAL A 600 -21.06 19.39 -37.10
C VAL A 600 -20.69 17.91 -37.21
N ARG A 601 -19.43 17.54 -36.96
CA ARG A 601 -18.99 16.14 -36.95
C ARG A 601 -19.81 15.27 -36.00
N ARG A 602 -20.10 15.76 -34.78
CA ARG A 602 -20.98 15.04 -33.83
C ARG A 602 -22.37 14.75 -34.42
N VAL A 603 -22.92 15.70 -35.19
CA VAL A 603 -24.23 15.56 -35.83
C VAL A 603 -24.18 14.58 -36.99
N PHE A 604 -23.14 14.64 -37.83
CA PHE A 604 -22.90 13.62 -38.85
C PHE A 604 -22.76 12.21 -38.28
N THR A 605 -22.00 12.03 -37.19
CA THR A 605 -21.89 10.72 -36.51
C THR A 605 -23.25 10.25 -35.99
N ASN A 606 -24.15 11.15 -35.57
CA ASN A 606 -25.51 10.77 -35.18
C ASN A 606 -26.34 10.29 -36.38
N TYR A 607 -26.26 10.95 -37.54
CA TYR A 607 -26.90 10.49 -38.77
C TYR A 607 -26.37 9.11 -39.21
N ILE A 608 -25.06 8.90 -39.14
CA ILE A 608 -24.44 7.62 -39.45
C ILE A 608 -24.89 6.53 -38.47
N ARG A 609 -24.98 6.83 -37.17
CA ARG A 609 -25.49 5.89 -36.19
C ARG A 609 -26.92 5.48 -36.53
N ARG A 610 -27.78 6.43 -36.90
CA ARG A 610 -29.16 6.17 -37.35
C ARG A 610 -29.20 5.33 -38.64
N ALA A 611 -28.33 5.65 -39.59
CA ALA A 611 -28.22 4.91 -40.85
C ALA A 611 -27.76 3.45 -40.63
N ARG A 612 -26.91 3.18 -39.63
CA ARG A 612 -26.48 1.81 -39.26
C ARG A 612 -27.53 1.05 -38.46
N SER A 613 -28.31 1.72 -37.63
CA SER A 613 -29.40 1.10 -36.87
C SER A 613 -30.67 0.87 -37.69
N ALA A 614 -30.70 1.31 -38.95
CA ALA A 614 -31.82 1.09 -39.85
C ALA A 614 -31.96 -0.40 -40.21
N GLU A 615 -33.19 -0.92 -40.19
CA GLU A 615 -33.47 -2.33 -40.49
C GLU A 615 -33.30 -2.62 -41.98
N ASN A 616 -33.58 -1.62 -42.83
CA ASN A 616 -33.55 -1.74 -44.29
C ASN A 616 -32.53 -0.80 -44.92
N ARG A 617 -31.93 -1.28 -46.02
CA ARG A 617 -31.00 -0.51 -46.85
C ARG A 617 -31.58 0.82 -47.35
N THR A 618 -32.88 0.83 -47.67
CA THR A 618 -33.59 2.01 -48.16
C THR A 618 -33.74 3.08 -47.08
N GLU A 619 -33.94 2.69 -45.82
CA GLU A 619 -34.01 3.60 -44.67
C GLU A 619 -32.63 4.13 -44.31
N SER A 620 -31.60 3.28 -44.36
CA SER A 620 -30.21 3.70 -44.23
C SER A 620 -29.85 4.79 -45.26
N ALA A 621 -30.23 4.59 -46.53
CA ALA A 621 -30.03 5.58 -47.59
C ALA A 621 -30.83 6.88 -47.37
N LYS A 622 -32.05 6.82 -46.82
CA LYS A 622 -32.84 8.02 -46.46
C LYS A 622 -32.17 8.84 -45.35
N GLU A 623 -31.60 8.19 -44.33
CA GLU A 623 -30.83 8.89 -43.29
C GLU A 623 -29.54 9.52 -43.84
N LEU A 624 -28.86 8.84 -44.78
CA LEU A 624 -27.71 9.41 -45.48
C LEU A 624 -28.11 10.60 -46.39
N LYS A 625 -29.25 10.54 -47.07
CA LYS A 625 -29.81 11.67 -47.83
C LYS A 625 -30.08 12.89 -46.92
N LYS A 626 -30.66 12.67 -45.73
CA LYS A 626 -30.86 13.75 -44.73
C LYS A 626 -29.54 14.38 -44.28
N MET A 627 -28.48 13.57 -44.11
CA MET A 627 -27.15 14.06 -43.77
C MET A 627 -26.57 14.95 -44.88
N ILE A 628 -26.72 14.56 -46.15
CA ILE A 628 -26.26 15.33 -47.31
C ILE A 628 -27.04 16.64 -47.46
N ALA A 629 -28.36 16.60 -47.26
CA ALA A 629 -29.21 17.79 -47.27
C ALA A 629 -28.81 18.77 -46.15
N PHE A 630 -28.54 18.26 -44.94
CA PHE A 630 -28.04 19.06 -43.83
C PHE A 630 -26.68 19.69 -44.13
N ASN A 631 -25.74 18.94 -44.72
CA ASN A 631 -24.45 19.47 -45.16
C ASN A 631 -24.65 20.63 -46.15
N THR A 632 -25.44 20.41 -47.20
CA THR A 632 -25.62 21.38 -48.28
C THR A 632 -26.32 22.66 -47.81
N LEU A 633 -27.44 22.54 -47.09
CA LEU A 633 -28.32 23.66 -46.76
C LEU A 633 -27.93 24.42 -45.48
N VAL A 634 -27.43 23.71 -44.46
CA VAL A 634 -27.15 24.31 -43.15
C VAL A 634 -25.67 24.55 -42.96
N VAL A 635 -24.85 23.52 -43.18
CA VAL A 635 -23.41 23.61 -42.87
C VAL A 635 -22.72 24.59 -43.84
N THR A 636 -23.07 24.60 -45.14
CA THR A 636 -22.42 25.46 -46.16
C THR A 636 -22.65 26.93 -45.88
N GLU A 637 -23.88 27.26 -45.56
CA GLU A 637 -24.29 28.62 -45.21
C GLU A 637 -23.69 29.05 -43.87
N MET A 638 -23.63 28.14 -42.89
CA MET A 638 -23.01 28.41 -41.60
C MET A 638 -21.51 28.66 -41.71
N LEU A 639 -20.79 27.90 -42.54
CA LEU A 639 -19.36 28.13 -42.79
C LEU A 639 -19.13 29.46 -43.53
N ALA A 640 -19.96 29.80 -44.51
CA ALA A 640 -19.90 31.09 -45.18
C ALA A 640 -20.13 32.26 -44.19
N ASP A 641 -21.10 32.10 -43.29
CA ASP A 641 -21.42 33.08 -42.25
C ASP A 641 -20.27 33.23 -41.22
N ILE A 642 -19.54 32.15 -40.90
CA ILE A 642 -18.34 32.21 -40.03
C ILE A 642 -17.16 32.88 -40.74
N LYS A 643 -17.01 32.66 -42.05
CA LYS A 643 -15.93 33.23 -42.87
C LYS A 643 -16.16 34.71 -43.23
N GLY A 644 -17.40 35.19 -43.15
CA GLY A 644 -17.77 36.57 -43.51
C GLY A 644 -17.92 36.80 -45.02
N GLU A 645 -18.07 35.74 -45.81
CA GLU A 645 -18.27 35.82 -47.26
C GLU A 645 -19.74 36.13 -47.55
N SER A 646 -20.12 37.41 -47.61
CA SER A 646 -21.48 37.81 -48.02
C SER A 646 -21.73 37.43 -49.48
N SER A 647 -22.91 36.88 -49.78
CA SER A 647 -23.32 36.39 -51.11
C SER A 647 -23.43 37.43 -52.23
N ASP A 648 -23.01 38.67 -52.02
CA ASP A 648 -23.14 39.79 -52.98
C ASP A 648 -21.86 40.14 -53.77
N ARG A 649 -20.74 39.45 -53.55
CA ARG A 649 -19.63 39.52 -54.50
C ARG A 649 -19.86 38.50 -55.60
N LYS A 650 -20.16 38.99 -56.81
CA LYS A 650 -19.96 38.23 -58.06
C LYS A 650 -18.59 37.55 -57.99
N PRO A 651 -18.49 36.26 -58.38
CA PRO A 651 -17.21 35.57 -58.32
C PRO A 651 -16.23 36.29 -59.24
N GLU A 652 -15.16 36.85 -58.66
CA GLU A 652 -13.92 37.01 -59.42
C GLU A 652 -13.42 35.58 -59.64
N GLU A 653 -13.39 35.19 -60.91
CA GLU A 653 -12.78 33.96 -61.38
C GLU A 653 -11.30 33.96 -60.97
N GLU A 654 -10.97 33.27 -59.88
CA GLU A 654 -9.59 32.82 -59.68
C GLU A 654 -9.33 31.64 -60.63
N PRO A 655 -8.17 31.62 -61.31
CA PRO A 655 -7.99 30.83 -62.52
C PRO A 655 -7.99 29.35 -62.19
N VAL A 656 -8.71 28.60 -63.02
CA VAL A 656 -8.61 27.15 -63.15
C VAL A 656 -7.13 26.79 -63.32
N GLN A 657 -6.50 26.27 -62.27
CA GLN A 657 -5.29 25.50 -62.45
C GLN A 657 -5.71 24.14 -62.98
N GLU A 658 -5.78 24.07 -64.31
CA GLU A 658 -5.66 22.85 -65.08
C GLU A 658 -4.36 22.14 -64.67
N LYS A 659 -4.48 21.17 -63.78
CA LYS A 659 -3.64 19.96 -63.77
C LYS A 659 -4.53 18.79 -63.39
N GLU A 660 -5.36 18.38 -64.34
CA GLU A 660 -5.69 16.97 -64.48
C GLU A 660 -4.38 16.25 -64.78
N GLU A 661 -3.74 15.70 -63.74
CA GLU A 661 -2.85 14.56 -63.97
C GLU A 661 -3.75 13.41 -64.43
N VAL A 662 -3.80 13.24 -65.75
CA VAL A 662 -4.25 12.04 -66.44
C VAL A 662 -3.39 10.88 -65.93
N CYS A 663 -3.85 10.22 -64.89
CA CYS A 663 -3.26 8.99 -64.37
C CYS A 663 -4.41 8.01 -64.08
N GLU A 664 -4.49 6.94 -64.89
CA GLU A 664 -5.27 5.71 -64.66
C GLU A 664 -6.81 5.78 -64.83
N ASP A 665 -7.39 6.89 -65.28
CA ASP A 665 -8.86 7.01 -65.45
C ASP A 665 -9.43 6.33 -66.72
N GLU A 666 -8.60 6.03 -67.73
CA GLU A 666 -9.08 5.41 -68.98
C GLU A 666 -9.38 3.91 -68.85
N GLU A 667 -8.71 3.18 -67.95
CA GLU A 667 -8.90 1.72 -67.78
C GLU A 667 -10.23 1.37 -67.10
N TRP A 668 -10.73 2.23 -66.22
CA TRP A 668 -11.92 1.99 -65.40
C TRP A 668 -13.15 2.78 -65.84
N GLY A 669 -12.98 3.67 -66.82
CA GLY A 669 -14.03 4.49 -67.40
C GLY A 669 -15.16 3.69 -68.05
N SER A 670 -15.00 2.38 -68.27
CA SER A 670 -16.05 1.49 -68.81
C SER A 670 -17.15 1.12 -67.81
N LEU A 671 -16.92 1.28 -66.50
CA LEU A 671 -17.92 0.98 -65.48
C LEU A 671 -19.10 1.97 -65.53
N GLU A 672 -20.31 1.48 -65.80
CA GLU A 672 -21.51 2.32 -65.91
C GLU A 672 -21.80 3.13 -64.63
N SER A 673 -21.48 2.58 -63.46
CA SER A 673 -21.68 3.23 -62.17
C SER A 673 -20.72 4.41 -61.94
N LEU A 674 -19.51 4.38 -62.52
CA LEU A 674 -18.56 5.50 -62.48
C LEU A 674 -18.88 6.57 -63.52
N LYS A 675 -19.39 6.17 -64.71
CA LYS A 675 -19.87 7.12 -65.72
C LYS A 675 -21.00 8.01 -65.18
N LYS A 676 -21.95 7.42 -64.44
CA LYS A 676 -23.09 8.14 -63.85
C LYS A 676 -22.74 9.04 -62.66
N THR A 677 -21.59 8.84 -62.02
CA THR A 677 -21.07 9.75 -60.98
C THR A 677 -20.34 10.98 -61.54
N ARG A 678 -20.02 11.00 -62.84
CA ARG A 678 -19.49 12.18 -63.53
C ARG A 678 -20.68 13.06 -63.98
N PRO A 679 -20.69 14.36 -63.64
CA PRO A 679 -21.85 15.21 -63.90
C PRO A 679 -21.96 15.58 -65.38
N ASP A 680 -23.15 15.42 -65.97
CA ASP A 680 -23.51 16.12 -67.21
C ASP A 680 -23.73 17.61 -66.92
N LYS A 681 -23.24 18.50 -67.80
CA LYS A 681 -23.31 19.98 -67.63
C LYS A 681 -24.73 20.49 -67.30
N GLU A 682 -25.78 19.85 -67.80
CA GLU A 682 -27.19 20.25 -67.59
C GLU A 682 -27.80 19.80 -66.25
N LEU A 683 -27.22 18.80 -65.57
CA LEU A 683 -27.70 18.28 -64.28
C LEU A 683 -27.04 18.99 -63.09
N ALA A 684 -25.81 19.47 -63.25
CA ALA A 684 -25.12 20.30 -62.26
C ALA A 684 -25.81 21.66 -62.06
N GLU A 685 -26.42 22.23 -63.11
CA GLU A 685 -27.15 23.50 -63.06
C GLU A 685 -28.48 23.41 -62.29
N LYS A 686 -29.09 22.22 -62.15
CA LYS A 686 -30.40 22.02 -61.51
C LYS A 686 -30.37 21.93 -59.98
N MET A 687 -29.21 21.71 -59.35
CA MET A 687 -29.11 21.39 -57.91
C MET A 687 -28.37 22.43 -57.06
N GLY A 688 -28.11 23.63 -57.58
CA GLY A 688 -27.45 24.69 -56.80
C GLY A 688 -26.01 24.32 -56.38
N LYS A 689 -25.39 25.20 -55.57
CA LYS A 689 -23.97 25.11 -55.20
C LYS A 689 -23.64 23.74 -54.56
N PRO A 690 -22.48 23.13 -54.88
CA PRO A 690 -22.05 21.91 -54.20
C PRO A 690 -21.88 22.18 -52.70
N GLY A 691 -22.35 21.26 -51.85
CA GLY A 691 -22.14 21.37 -50.39
C GLY A 691 -20.66 21.33 -50.02
N GLN A 692 -20.28 21.88 -48.86
CA GLN A 692 -18.85 21.93 -48.50
C GLN A 692 -18.21 20.54 -48.38
N THR A 693 -16.89 20.53 -48.62
CA THR A 693 -15.98 19.41 -48.42
C THR A 693 -14.95 19.66 -47.29
N GLU A 694 -14.97 20.83 -46.64
CA GLU A 694 -13.99 21.20 -45.61
C GLU A 694 -14.15 20.43 -44.29
N ILE A 695 -15.40 20.07 -43.94
CA ILE A 695 -15.68 19.24 -42.77
C ILE A 695 -15.86 17.80 -43.25
N THR A 696 -14.83 16.99 -43.07
CA THR A 696 -14.85 15.56 -43.39
C THR A 696 -14.90 14.70 -42.13
N LEU A 697 -15.33 13.45 -42.32
CA LEU A 697 -15.38 12.41 -41.28
C LEU A 697 -14.20 11.44 -41.36
N LYS A 698 -13.14 11.80 -42.09
CA LYS A 698 -11.96 10.94 -42.32
C LYS A 698 -11.32 10.51 -41.01
N ASP A 699 -11.22 11.41 -40.03
CA ASP A 699 -10.58 11.15 -38.74
C ASP A 699 -11.55 10.55 -37.70
N ASP A 700 -12.87 10.58 -37.94
CA ASP A 700 -13.89 10.13 -36.98
C ASP A 700 -14.38 8.70 -37.22
N LEU A 701 -14.12 8.12 -38.40
CA LEU A 701 -14.61 6.80 -38.81
C LEU A 701 -13.49 5.92 -39.39
N PRO A 702 -13.45 4.62 -39.05
CA PRO A 702 -12.48 3.71 -39.64
C PRO A 702 -12.76 3.49 -41.14
N ASP A 703 -11.72 3.24 -41.93
CA ASP A 703 -11.78 3.11 -43.39
C ASP A 703 -12.86 2.13 -43.85
N ARG A 704 -12.95 0.97 -43.18
CA ARG A 704 -13.97 -0.05 -43.47
C ARG A 704 -15.38 0.51 -43.37
N ASP A 705 -15.68 1.26 -42.31
CA ASP A 705 -17.01 1.81 -42.09
C ASP A 705 -17.37 2.87 -43.12
N ARG A 706 -16.39 3.70 -43.52
CA ARG A 706 -16.57 4.74 -44.56
C ARG A 706 -16.87 4.07 -45.91
N ILE A 707 -16.11 3.05 -46.24
CA ILE A 707 -16.31 2.21 -47.43
C ILE A 707 -17.67 1.51 -47.39
N ASP A 708 -18.06 0.92 -46.26
CA ASP A 708 -19.31 0.17 -46.12
C ASP A 708 -20.55 1.08 -46.23
N LEU A 709 -20.49 2.31 -45.69
CA LEU A 709 -21.55 3.32 -45.85
C LEU A 709 -21.68 3.77 -47.30
N TYR A 710 -20.56 4.03 -47.97
CA TYR A 710 -20.54 4.37 -49.39
C TYR A 710 -21.06 3.21 -50.26
N LYS A 711 -20.65 1.96 -49.99
CA LYS A 711 -21.18 0.75 -50.64
C LYS A 711 -22.68 0.56 -50.43
N THR A 712 -23.15 0.84 -49.21
CA THR A 712 -24.58 0.75 -48.85
C THR A 712 -25.41 1.77 -49.63
N TYR A 713 -24.88 2.97 -49.83
CA TYR A 713 -25.55 3.97 -50.67
C TYR A 713 -25.42 3.66 -52.16
N LEU A 714 -24.24 3.27 -52.65
CA LEU A 714 -24.00 2.92 -54.05
C LEU A 714 -24.90 1.79 -54.53
N LEU A 715 -24.95 0.68 -53.79
CA LEU A 715 -25.82 -0.42 -54.20
C LEU A 715 -27.31 -0.08 -53.95
N TYR A 716 -27.66 0.98 -53.20
CA TYR A 716 -29.03 1.53 -53.19
C TYR A 716 -29.31 2.27 -54.51
N CYS A 717 -28.37 3.06 -55.01
CA CYS A 717 -28.46 3.69 -56.34
C CYS A 717 -28.54 2.65 -57.48
N LEU A 718 -27.98 1.45 -57.30
CA LEU A 718 -28.05 0.36 -58.29
C LEU A 718 -29.38 -0.41 -58.22
N THR A 719 -29.91 -0.69 -57.01
CA THR A 719 -31.14 -1.48 -56.83
C THR A 719 -32.43 -0.66 -56.92
N GLY A 720 -32.38 0.65 -56.65
CA GLY A 720 -33.55 1.54 -56.59
C GLY A 720 -34.41 1.36 -55.32
N GLU A 721 -35.41 2.22 -55.14
CA GLU A 721 -36.36 2.11 -54.02
C GLU A 721 -37.45 1.08 -54.35
N VAL A 722 -37.54 0.08 -53.46
CA VAL A 722 -38.46 -1.03 -53.58
C VAL A 722 -39.62 -0.85 -52.60
N THR A 723 -40.68 -0.19 -53.03
CA THR A 723 -41.88 0.00 -52.20
C THR A 723 -42.78 -1.22 -52.27
N ARG A 724 -43.06 -1.84 -51.11
CA ARG A 724 -44.10 -2.87 -50.97
C ARG A 724 -45.45 -2.17 -50.80
N ILE A 725 -46.34 -2.36 -51.76
CA ILE A 725 -47.73 -1.90 -51.66
C ILE A 725 -48.50 -2.91 -50.79
N PRO A 726 -49.54 -2.49 -50.03
CA PRO A 726 -50.41 -3.40 -49.26
C PRO A 726 -51.27 -4.28 -50.19
N PHE A 727 -50.63 -5.19 -50.91
CA PHE A 727 -51.21 -6.36 -51.59
C PHE A 727 -50.11 -7.36 -52.05
N GLY A 728 -48.88 -7.24 -51.53
CA GLY A 728 -47.78 -8.15 -51.84
C GLY A 728 -47.03 -7.86 -53.14
N ALA A 729 -47.47 -6.87 -53.93
CA ALA A 729 -46.76 -6.42 -55.12
C ALA A 729 -45.59 -5.48 -54.76
N GLN A 730 -44.42 -5.75 -55.34
CA GLN A 730 -43.19 -5.03 -55.12
C GLN A 730 -42.91 -4.16 -56.35
N ILE A 731 -42.99 -2.83 -56.21
CA ILE A 731 -42.69 -1.89 -57.31
C ILE A 731 -41.30 -1.30 -57.10
N THR A 732 -40.42 -1.46 -58.09
CA THR A 732 -39.15 -0.73 -58.21
C THR A 732 -39.41 0.58 -58.95
N THR A 733 -39.12 1.71 -58.31
CA THR A 733 -39.16 3.02 -58.99
C THR A 733 -37.94 3.17 -59.91
N LYS A 734 -38.09 3.91 -61.03
CA LYS A 734 -37.02 4.08 -62.03
C LYS A 734 -35.88 4.96 -61.49
N ARG A 735 -34.69 4.69 -62.04
CA ARG A 735 -33.38 5.25 -61.69
C ARG A 735 -33.29 6.73 -62.07
N ASP A 736 -33.01 7.60 -61.09
CA ASP A 736 -32.68 9.00 -61.33
C ASP A 736 -31.16 9.20 -61.20
N ASP A 737 -30.54 9.83 -62.20
CA ASP A 737 -29.10 10.15 -62.19
C ASP A 737 -28.72 11.15 -61.07
N SER A 738 -29.73 11.81 -60.49
CA SER A 738 -29.57 12.69 -59.31
C SER A 738 -29.07 11.95 -58.06
N GLU A 739 -29.33 10.65 -57.92
CA GLU A 739 -28.87 9.87 -56.77
C GLU A 739 -27.36 9.64 -56.79
N TYR A 740 -26.76 9.55 -57.99
CA TYR A 740 -25.32 9.40 -58.18
C TYR A 740 -24.55 10.71 -57.88
N LEU A 741 -25.20 11.86 -58.06
CA LEU A 741 -24.65 13.15 -57.62
C LEU A 741 -24.61 13.26 -56.09
N LEU A 742 -25.66 12.78 -55.40
CA LEU A 742 -25.68 12.68 -53.94
C LEU A 742 -24.62 11.68 -53.42
N LEU A 743 -24.36 10.60 -54.16
CA LEU A 743 -23.30 9.64 -53.84
C LEU A 743 -21.90 10.30 -53.89
N ASN A 744 -21.64 11.18 -54.85
CA ASN A 744 -20.39 11.94 -54.92
C ASN A 744 -20.25 12.90 -53.72
N GLN A 745 -21.32 13.63 -53.38
CA GLN A 745 -21.34 14.49 -52.19
C GLN A 745 -21.12 13.69 -50.88
N LEU A 746 -21.68 12.48 -50.80
CA LEU A 746 -21.45 11.57 -49.69
C LEU A 746 -19.97 11.13 -49.60
N GLY A 747 -19.35 10.84 -50.74
CA GLY A 747 -17.91 10.54 -50.82
C GLY A 747 -17.05 11.69 -50.25
N GLY A 748 -17.41 12.93 -50.57
CA GLY A 748 -16.79 14.13 -50.02
C GLY A 748 -16.94 14.27 -48.51
N ILE A 749 -18.14 14.06 -47.96
CA ILE A 749 -18.40 14.14 -46.50
C ILE A 749 -17.66 13.03 -45.74
N LEU A 750 -17.63 11.81 -46.30
CA LEU A 750 -16.90 10.68 -45.73
C LEU A 750 -15.37 10.83 -45.87
N GLY A 751 -14.89 11.77 -46.67
CA GLY A 751 -13.46 11.98 -46.92
C GLY A 751 -12.80 10.78 -47.62
N LEU A 752 -13.54 10.13 -48.53
CA LEU A 752 -13.01 9.07 -49.38
C LEU A 752 -12.21 9.69 -50.54
N THR A 753 -11.08 9.09 -50.87
CA THR A 753 -10.27 9.51 -52.02
C THR A 753 -10.84 8.96 -53.32
N SER A 754 -10.54 9.61 -54.45
CA SER A 754 -10.98 9.15 -55.78
C SER A 754 -10.56 7.70 -56.06
N LYS A 755 -9.36 7.29 -55.62
CA LYS A 755 -8.85 5.92 -55.76
C LYS A 755 -9.67 4.91 -54.93
N GLU A 756 -10.02 5.26 -53.70
CA GLU A 756 -10.88 4.41 -52.85
C GLU A 756 -12.27 4.27 -53.46
N ILE A 757 -12.85 5.36 -53.98
CA ILE A 757 -14.15 5.33 -54.67
C ILE A 757 -14.09 4.39 -55.87
N VAL A 758 -13.10 4.53 -56.76
CA VAL A 758 -12.93 3.63 -57.91
C VAL A 758 -12.82 2.18 -57.45
N ASN A 759 -11.97 1.87 -56.46
CA ASN A 759 -11.82 0.52 -55.92
C ASN A 759 -13.12 -0.07 -55.37
N ILE A 760 -14.00 0.76 -54.79
CA ILE A 760 -15.32 0.31 -54.32
C ILE A 760 -16.22 -0.09 -55.49
N HIS A 761 -16.29 0.75 -56.53
CA HIS A 761 -17.07 0.47 -57.72
C HIS A 761 -16.56 -0.78 -58.46
N VAL A 762 -15.23 -0.92 -58.56
CA VAL A 762 -14.55 -2.11 -59.10
C VAL A 762 -14.88 -3.36 -58.29
N GLY A 763 -14.68 -3.32 -56.96
CA GLY A 763 -14.92 -4.49 -56.12
C GLY A 763 -16.38 -4.96 -56.12
N LEU A 764 -17.34 -4.03 -56.27
CA LEU A 764 -18.75 -4.39 -56.41
C LEU A 764 -19.05 -5.03 -57.78
N ALA A 765 -18.44 -4.51 -58.85
CA ALA A 765 -18.51 -5.09 -60.18
C ALA A 765 -17.89 -6.51 -60.20
N GLU A 766 -16.69 -6.69 -59.63
CA GLU A 766 -16.03 -7.99 -59.48
C GLU A 766 -16.90 -8.99 -58.70
N GLN A 767 -17.55 -8.55 -57.63
CA GLN A 767 -18.44 -9.40 -56.84
C GLN A 767 -19.69 -9.84 -57.63
N ALA A 768 -20.31 -8.91 -58.38
CA ALA A 768 -21.44 -9.22 -59.24
C ALA A 768 -21.05 -10.22 -60.34
N PHE A 769 -19.91 -9.98 -61.00
CA PHE A 769 -19.35 -10.87 -62.01
C PHE A 769 -19.03 -12.25 -61.43
N ARG A 770 -18.40 -12.32 -60.25
CA ARG A 770 -18.06 -13.58 -59.58
C ARG A 770 -19.31 -14.40 -59.25
N GLN A 771 -20.36 -13.79 -58.70
CA GLN A 771 -21.60 -14.51 -58.34
C GLN A 771 -22.27 -15.13 -59.57
N GLN A 772 -22.32 -14.40 -60.68
CA GLN A 772 -22.92 -14.93 -61.91
C GLN A 772 -21.99 -15.93 -62.62
N ALA A 773 -20.68 -15.69 -62.61
CA ALA A 773 -19.68 -16.61 -63.16
C ALA A 773 -19.63 -17.95 -62.40
N GLU A 774 -19.80 -17.95 -61.08
CA GLU A 774 -19.90 -19.18 -60.27
C GLU A 774 -21.12 -20.05 -60.66
N VAL A 775 -22.22 -19.41 -61.07
CA VAL A 775 -23.42 -20.12 -61.58
C VAL A 775 -23.14 -20.72 -62.96
N ILE A 776 -22.48 -19.99 -63.84
CA ILE A 776 -22.13 -20.45 -65.20
C ILE A 776 -21.10 -21.60 -65.14
N LEU A 777 -20.16 -21.55 -64.20
CA LEU A 777 -19.05 -22.50 -64.03
C LEU A 777 -19.33 -23.59 -62.96
N ALA A 778 -20.59 -23.93 -62.71
CA ALA A 778 -20.97 -24.90 -61.68
C ALA A 778 -20.23 -26.25 -61.79
N ASP A 779 -19.98 -26.72 -63.02
CA ASP A 779 -19.30 -28.01 -63.30
C ASP A 779 -17.78 -27.89 -63.46
N GLY A 780 -17.20 -26.69 -63.29
CA GLY A 780 -15.75 -26.45 -63.36
C GLY A 780 -15.11 -26.52 -64.75
N GLN A 781 -15.86 -26.84 -65.80
CA GLN A 781 -15.35 -26.92 -67.17
C GLN A 781 -15.54 -25.61 -67.95
N LEU A 782 -14.46 -25.14 -68.57
CA LEU A 782 -14.43 -24.03 -69.53
C LEU A 782 -14.72 -24.54 -70.94
N THR A 783 -16.00 -24.68 -71.29
CA THR A 783 -16.40 -24.94 -72.67
C THR A 783 -16.43 -23.63 -73.47
N LYS A 784 -16.22 -23.69 -74.78
CA LYS A 784 -16.23 -22.51 -75.66
C LYS A 784 -17.49 -21.64 -75.49
N ALA A 785 -18.67 -22.27 -75.33
CA ALA A 785 -19.93 -21.59 -75.10
C ALA A 785 -20.01 -20.87 -73.73
N ARG A 786 -19.37 -21.40 -72.68
CA ARG A 786 -19.30 -20.75 -71.37
C ARG A 786 -18.34 -19.57 -71.37
N VAL A 787 -17.25 -19.65 -72.14
CA VAL A 787 -16.34 -18.52 -72.34
C VAL A 787 -17.07 -17.37 -73.04
N GLU A 788 -17.85 -17.66 -74.10
CA GLU A 788 -18.67 -16.64 -74.78
C GLU A 788 -19.72 -16.00 -73.84
N GLN A 789 -20.39 -16.78 -72.98
CA GLN A 789 -21.32 -16.26 -71.96
C GLN A 789 -20.62 -15.42 -70.89
N LEU A 790 -19.40 -15.79 -70.48
CA LEU A 790 -18.60 -15.01 -69.54
C LEU A 790 -18.07 -13.72 -70.17
N ASP A 791 -17.75 -13.73 -71.47
CA ASP A 791 -17.35 -12.53 -72.24
C ASP A 791 -18.51 -11.55 -72.42
N GLU A 792 -19.73 -12.05 -72.66
CA GLU A 792 -20.96 -11.23 -72.67
C GLU A 792 -21.21 -10.60 -71.30
N LEU A 793 -21.12 -11.39 -70.23
CA LEU A 793 -21.30 -10.94 -68.86
C LEU A 793 -20.25 -9.92 -68.43
N GLN A 794 -19.00 -10.10 -68.87
CA GLN A 794 -17.93 -9.13 -68.66
C GLN A 794 -18.28 -7.77 -69.28
N LYS A 795 -18.83 -7.76 -70.51
CA LYS A 795 -19.25 -6.53 -71.20
C LYS A 795 -20.42 -5.84 -70.52
N GLU A 796 -21.38 -6.61 -69.99
CA GLU A 796 -22.53 -6.06 -69.25
C GLU A 796 -22.13 -5.41 -67.92
N VAL A 797 -21.17 -6.00 -67.20
CA VAL A 797 -20.69 -5.47 -65.91
C VAL A 797 -19.64 -4.36 -66.11
N GLY A 798 -18.96 -4.34 -67.26
CA GLY A 798 -17.97 -3.31 -67.62
C GLY A 798 -16.59 -3.51 -66.96
N LEU A 799 -16.24 -4.74 -66.61
CA LEU A 799 -14.96 -5.08 -65.96
C LEU A 799 -13.80 -5.22 -66.97
N PRO A 800 -12.58 -4.79 -66.60
CA PRO A 800 -11.39 -5.05 -67.40
C PRO A 800 -11.11 -6.56 -67.57
N GLN A 801 -10.70 -6.94 -68.78
CA GLN A 801 -10.37 -8.31 -69.15
C GLN A 801 -9.36 -9.02 -68.22
N PRO A 802 -8.25 -8.40 -67.77
CA PRO A 802 -7.29 -9.09 -66.90
C PRO A 802 -7.91 -9.51 -65.54
N GLN A 803 -8.91 -8.78 -65.06
CA GLN A 803 -9.55 -9.08 -63.77
C GLN A 803 -10.67 -10.11 -63.90
N ALA A 804 -11.47 -10.02 -64.96
CA ALA A 804 -12.46 -11.05 -65.28
C ALA A 804 -11.78 -12.41 -65.44
N GLU A 805 -10.67 -12.48 -66.18
CA GLU A 805 -9.87 -13.70 -66.34
C GLU A 805 -9.29 -14.21 -65.01
N LYS A 806 -8.86 -13.31 -64.12
CA LYS A 806 -8.38 -13.67 -62.78
C LYS A 806 -9.50 -14.29 -61.93
N VAL A 807 -10.71 -13.71 -61.97
CA VAL A 807 -11.88 -14.25 -61.27
C VAL A 807 -12.26 -15.61 -61.83
N ILE A 808 -12.30 -15.77 -63.16
CA ILE A 808 -12.57 -17.04 -63.82
C ILE A 808 -11.54 -18.11 -63.42
N LYS A 809 -10.24 -17.81 -63.50
CA LYS A 809 -9.15 -18.71 -63.09
C LYS A 809 -9.28 -19.14 -61.62
N ASN A 810 -9.67 -18.23 -60.74
CA ASN A 810 -9.88 -18.53 -59.31
C ASN A 810 -11.10 -19.46 -59.09
N ILE A 811 -12.20 -19.23 -59.81
CA ILE A 811 -13.39 -20.09 -59.72
C ILE A 811 -13.08 -21.49 -60.26
N THR A 812 -12.41 -21.60 -61.40
CA THR A 812 -12.07 -22.90 -62.01
C THR A 812 -11.10 -23.70 -61.15
N THR A 813 -10.04 -23.08 -60.64
CA THR A 813 -9.08 -23.74 -59.74
C THR A 813 -9.74 -24.24 -58.46
N THR A 814 -10.63 -23.45 -57.85
CA THR A 814 -11.36 -23.83 -56.64
C THR A 814 -12.31 -25.01 -56.89
N LYS A 815 -13.00 -25.03 -58.04
CA LYS A 815 -13.91 -26.14 -58.40
C LYS A 815 -13.14 -27.42 -58.77
N MET A 816 -12.02 -27.31 -59.47
CA MET A 816 -11.15 -28.44 -59.81
C MET A 816 -10.53 -29.07 -58.55
N ALA A 817 -10.08 -28.26 -57.58
CA ALA A 817 -9.58 -28.75 -56.30
C ALA A 817 -10.64 -29.60 -55.55
N ASN A 818 -11.87 -29.09 -55.44
CA ASN A 818 -12.98 -29.82 -54.82
C ASN A 818 -13.29 -31.16 -55.52
N ALA A 819 -13.19 -31.21 -56.86
CA ALA A 819 -13.39 -32.44 -57.63
C ALA A 819 -12.28 -33.47 -57.39
N ILE A 820 -11.03 -33.03 -57.24
CA ILE A 820 -9.89 -33.90 -56.93
C ILE A 820 -10.00 -34.45 -55.50
N GLU A 821 -10.32 -33.61 -54.52
CA GLU A 821 -10.48 -34.05 -53.12
C GLU A 821 -11.59 -35.11 -52.97
N THR A 822 -12.72 -34.94 -53.67
CA THR A 822 -13.80 -35.92 -53.65
C THR A 822 -13.39 -37.25 -54.30
N ALA A 823 -12.60 -37.23 -55.38
CA ALA A 823 -12.09 -38.45 -56.02
C ALA A 823 -11.05 -39.19 -55.17
N VAL A 824 -10.21 -38.47 -54.41
CA VAL A 824 -9.27 -39.06 -53.44
C VAL A 824 -10.02 -39.77 -52.32
N ASN A 825 -11.04 -39.12 -51.73
CA ASN A 825 -11.83 -39.72 -50.65
C ASN A 825 -12.61 -40.97 -51.09
N GLN A 826 -12.97 -41.06 -52.38
CA GLN A 826 -13.63 -42.24 -52.96
C GLN A 826 -12.66 -43.37 -53.32
N GLY A 827 -11.34 -43.19 -53.14
CA GLY A 827 -10.32 -44.19 -53.45
C GLY A 827 -10.15 -44.49 -54.95
N ARG A 828 -10.68 -43.62 -55.82
CA ARG A 828 -10.64 -43.76 -57.29
C ARG A 828 -9.35 -43.23 -57.91
N LEU A 829 -8.50 -42.57 -57.11
CA LEU A 829 -7.21 -42.04 -57.51
C LEU A 829 -6.09 -42.85 -56.86
N ASN A 830 -5.29 -43.53 -57.69
CA ASN A 830 -4.09 -44.24 -57.27
C ASN A 830 -2.83 -43.44 -57.66
N ILE A 831 -1.66 -43.75 -57.08
CA ILE A 831 -0.40 -43.02 -57.31
C ILE A 831 -0.06 -42.87 -58.81
N LYS A 832 -0.42 -43.87 -59.62
CA LYS A 832 -0.25 -43.85 -61.09
C LYS A 832 -1.09 -42.76 -61.77
N GLN A 833 -2.35 -42.60 -61.36
CA GLN A 833 -3.24 -41.55 -61.89
C GLN A 833 -2.83 -40.16 -61.37
N ILE A 834 -2.23 -40.09 -60.18
CA ILE A 834 -1.67 -38.82 -59.66
C ILE A 834 -0.44 -38.40 -60.50
N ARG A 835 0.37 -39.37 -60.95
CA ARG A 835 1.46 -39.11 -61.90
C ARG A 835 0.93 -38.62 -63.26
N GLU A 836 -0.14 -39.21 -63.78
CA GLU A 836 -0.82 -38.73 -65.00
C GLU A 836 -1.36 -37.28 -64.85
N LEU A 837 -1.91 -36.93 -63.68
CA LEU A 837 -2.37 -35.56 -63.41
C LEU A 837 -1.22 -34.55 -63.30
N LYS A 838 -0.07 -34.97 -62.77
CA LYS A 838 1.16 -34.16 -62.72
C LYS A 838 1.76 -33.95 -64.11
N GLU A 839 1.77 -35.00 -64.94
CA GLU A 839 2.18 -34.92 -66.34
C GLU A 839 1.27 -34.01 -67.18
N ALA A 840 -0.01 -33.91 -66.82
CA ALA A 840 -0.95 -32.94 -67.38
C ALA A 840 -0.77 -31.49 -66.87
N ASN A 841 0.34 -31.17 -66.17
CA ASN A 841 0.68 -29.87 -65.59
C ASN A 841 -0.32 -29.35 -64.53
N VAL A 842 -1.04 -30.24 -63.83
CA VAL A 842 -1.90 -29.82 -62.71
C VAL A 842 -1.07 -29.72 -61.43
N SER A 843 -0.99 -28.52 -60.85
CA SER A 843 -0.25 -28.25 -59.61
C SER A 843 -0.97 -28.86 -58.40
N LEU A 844 -0.62 -30.10 -58.04
CA LEU A 844 -1.22 -30.85 -56.94
C LEU A 844 -0.96 -30.23 -55.55
N ASP A 845 0.11 -29.45 -55.42
CA ASP A 845 0.58 -28.88 -54.14
C ASP A 845 -0.40 -27.88 -53.52
N SER A 846 -1.05 -27.06 -54.37
CA SER A 846 -2.04 -26.08 -53.94
C SER A 846 -3.47 -26.62 -53.96
N MET A 847 -3.71 -27.75 -54.64
CA MET A 847 -5.06 -28.29 -54.88
C MET A 847 -5.44 -29.43 -53.94
N ILE A 848 -4.48 -30.12 -53.32
CA ILE A 848 -4.75 -31.23 -52.39
C ILE A 848 -4.12 -30.95 -51.03
N ALA A 849 -4.94 -31.01 -49.98
CA ALA A 849 -4.48 -30.89 -48.61
C ALA A 849 -3.39 -31.92 -48.25
N VAL A 850 -2.37 -31.49 -47.50
CA VAL A 850 -1.21 -32.30 -47.08
C VAL A 850 -1.65 -33.61 -46.40
N SER A 851 -2.71 -33.56 -45.58
CA SER A 851 -3.24 -34.70 -44.84
C SER A 851 -3.79 -35.81 -45.74
N LEU A 852 -4.35 -35.48 -46.91
CA LEU A 852 -4.83 -36.46 -47.88
C LEU A 852 -3.67 -37.08 -48.66
N ARG A 853 -2.63 -36.29 -48.97
CA ARG A 853 -1.41 -36.76 -49.62
C ARG A 853 -0.66 -37.77 -48.74
N GLU A 854 -0.54 -37.49 -47.44
CA GLU A 854 0.05 -38.43 -46.46
C GLU A 854 -0.75 -39.73 -46.31
N LYS A 855 -2.10 -39.67 -46.35
CA LYS A 855 -2.95 -40.87 -46.29
C LYS A 855 -2.77 -41.75 -47.53
N LEU A 856 -2.68 -41.13 -48.70
CA LEU A 856 -2.39 -41.84 -49.95
C LEU A 856 -1.02 -42.53 -49.87
N PHE A 857 0.01 -41.80 -49.41
CA PHE A 857 1.35 -42.35 -49.21
C PHE A 857 1.38 -43.54 -48.23
N LYS A 858 0.70 -43.43 -47.09
CA LYS A 858 0.58 -44.52 -46.11
C LYS A 858 -0.08 -45.76 -46.70
N LYS A 859 -1.12 -45.58 -47.52
CA LYS A 859 -1.82 -46.70 -48.16
C LYS A 859 -0.93 -47.39 -49.18
N THR A 860 -0.25 -46.62 -50.05
CA THR A 860 0.65 -47.18 -51.07
C THR A 860 1.83 -47.94 -50.45
N VAL A 861 2.42 -47.41 -49.38
CA VAL A 861 3.52 -48.10 -48.66
C VAL A 861 3.03 -49.39 -47.98
N ASN A 862 1.82 -49.39 -47.40
CA ASN A 862 1.23 -50.62 -46.83
C ASN A 862 0.99 -51.70 -47.90
N ASP A 863 0.54 -51.30 -49.09
CA ASP A 863 0.31 -52.22 -50.20
C ASP A 863 1.64 -52.83 -50.69
N ILE A 864 2.75 -52.06 -50.68
CA ILE A 864 4.09 -52.56 -51.04
C ILE A 864 4.58 -53.63 -50.05
N PHE A 865 4.46 -53.37 -48.73
CA PHE A 865 4.86 -54.34 -47.69
C PHE A 865 3.99 -55.60 -47.63
N SER A 866 2.82 -55.62 -48.28
CA SER A 866 1.89 -56.75 -48.28
C SER A 866 1.86 -57.52 -49.62
N SER A 867 2.87 -57.31 -50.47
CA SER A 867 2.89 -57.83 -51.84
C SER A 867 3.34 -59.30 -51.96
N GLY A 868 3.91 -59.90 -50.91
CA GLY A 868 4.38 -61.29 -50.88
C GLY A 868 5.71 -61.54 -51.61
N THR A 869 6.32 -60.50 -52.18
CA THR A 869 7.48 -60.60 -53.09
C THR A 869 8.83 -60.50 -52.39
N GLY A 870 8.89 -59.83 -51.22
CA GLY A 870 10.11 -59.65 -50.45
C GLY A 870 11.16 -58.73 -51.11
N GLU A 871 10.72 -57.89 -52.04
CA GLU A 871 11.53 -56.85 -52.67
C GLU A 871 11.07 -55.48 -52.18
N PHE A 872 12.01 -54.70 -51.65
CA PHE A 872 11.79 -53.34 -51.19
C PHE A 872 12.80 -52.45 -51.94
N ASP A 873 12.30 -51.62 -52.85
CA ASP A 873 13.11 -50.63 -53.56
C ASP A 873 13.17 -49.34 -52.75
N GLU A 874 14.31 -49.11 -52.11
CA GLU A 874 14.56 -47.93 -51.28
C GLU A 874 14.43 -46.63 -52.08
N THR A 875 14.83 -46.63 -53.36
CA THR A 875 14.80 -45.42 -54.20
C THR A 875 13.37 -45.05 -54.59
N GLU A 876 12.56 -46.06 -54.94
CA GLU A 876 11.16 -45.83 -55.30
C GLU A 876 10.37 -45.31 -54.10
N VAL A 877 10.49 -45.98 -52.95
CA VAL A 877 9.68 -45.68 -51.75
C VAL A 877 10.12 -44.42 -51.03
N TYR A 878 11.42 -44.15 -50.92
CA TYR A 878 11.92 -42.98 -50.17
C TYR A 878 12.06 -41.72 -51.01
N GLU A 879 12.23 -41.82 -52.33
CA GLU A 879 12.52 -40.66 -53.17
C GLU A 879 11.43 -40.40 -54.20
N THR A 880 11.02 -41.40 -54.98
CA THR A 880 10.10 -41.14 -56.11
C THR A 880 8.66 -40.89 -55.67
N ILE A 881 8.11 -41.72 -54.76
CA ILE A 881 6.72 -41.58 -54.32
C ILE A 881 6.52 -40.31 -53.46
N PRO A 882 7.43 -39.97 -52.51
CA PRO A 882 7.31 -38.71 -51.77
C PRO A 882 7.47 -37.48 -52.67
N SER A 883 8.31 -37.55 -53.71
CA SER A 883 8.46 -36.46 -54.69
C SER A 883 7.26 -36.31 -55.62
N ASP A 884 6.56 -37.41 -55.92
CA ASP A 884 5.32 -37.39 -56.70
C ASP A 884 4.15 -36.77 -55.92
N LEU A 885 4.12 -36.98 -54.60
CA LEU A 885 3.11 -36.44 -53.70
C LEU A 885 3.54 -35.12 -53.01
N SER A 886 4.75 -34.64 -53.28
CA SER A 886 5.37 -33.48 -52.62
C SER A 886 5.24 -33.53 -51.09
N ILE A 887 5.59 -34.68 -50.50
CA ILE A 887 5.67 -34.90 -49.05
C ILE A 887 7.13 -34.80 -48.62
N ASP A 888 7.37 -34.24 -47.43
CA ASP A 888 8.71 -34.17 -46.86
C ASP A 888 9.37 -35.57 -46.78
N LEU A 889 10.55 -35.70 -47.38
CA LEU A 889 11.30 -36.95 -47.46
C LEU A 889 11.57 -37.57 -46.07
N GLU A 890 11.85 -36.73 -45.07
CA GLU A 890 12.11 -37.19 -43.70
C GLU A 890 10.86 -37.74 -43.01
N LYS A 891 9.70 -37.08 -43.19
CA LYS A 891 8.42 -37.57 -42.65
C LYS A 891 7.98 -38.84 -43.37
N ALA A 892 8.18 -38.90 -44.68
CA ALA A 892 7.93 -40.11 -45.47
C ALA A 892 8.79 -41.29 -44.98
N LYS A 893 10.09 -41.08 -44.75
CA LYS A 893 10.99 -42.08 -44.16
C LYS A 893 10.53 -42.55 -42.78
N GLY A 894 10.18 -41.62 -41.90
CA GLY A 894 9.64 -41.95 -40.56
C GLY A 894 8.38 -42.83 -40.63
N VAL A 895 7.42 -42.46 -41.48
CA VAL A 895 6.18 -43.23 -41.69
C VAL A 895 6.46 -44.63 -42.23
N VAL A 896 7.41 -44.77 -43.15
CA VAL A 896 7.82 -46.08 -43.70
C VAL A 896 8.46 -46.95 -42.61
N HIS A 897 9.35 -46.40 -41.78
CA HIS A 897 9.98 -47.14 -40.68
C HIS A 897 8.98 -47.58 -39.60
N ASP A 898 8.02 -46.73 -39.24
CA ASP A 898 6.96 -47.07 -38.28
C ASP A 898 6.07 -48.19 -38.80
N LEU A 899 5.70 -48.13 -40.08
CA LEU A 899 4.92 -49.19 -40.74
C LEU A 899 5.72 -50.49 -40.81
N ALA A 900 6.99 -50.45 -41.22
CA ALA A 900 7.86 -51.62 -41.29
C ALA A 900 8.03 -52.28 -39.91
N ARG A 901 8.30 -51.50 -38.84
CA ARG A 901 8.45 -52.03 -37.47
C ARG A 901 7.17 -52.71 -36.97
N SER A 902 6.01 -52.09 -37.22
CA SER A 902 4.71 -52.67 -36.83
C SER A 902 4.40 -53.95 -37.61
N ARG A 903 4.86 -54.05 -38.85
CA ARG A 903 4.59 -55.19 -39.73
C ARG A 903 5.54 -56.35 -39.50
N LEU A 904 6.82 -56.11 -39.16
CA LEU A 904 7.81 -57.15 -38.87
C LEU A 904 7.29 -58.23 -37.90
N SER A 905 6.79 -57.83 -36.72
CA SER A 905 6.24 -58.79 -35.75
C SER A 905 4.97 -59.47 -36.27
N ASN A 906 4.12 -58.73 -36.97
CA ASN A 906 2.86 -59.25 -37.50
C ASN A 906 3.09 -60.27 -38.63
N SER A 907 4.07 -60.06 -39.51
CA SER A 907 4.42 -61.01 -40.57
C SER A 907 5.00 -62.31 -40.00
N LEU A 908 5.77 -62.25 -38.90
CA LEU A 908 6.24 -63.47 -38.21
C LEU A 908 5.07 -64.23 -37.56
N ILE A 909 4.16 -63.52 -36.87
CA ILE A 909 2.95 -64.12 -36.29
C ILE A 909 2.09 -64.76 -37.39
N GLN A 910 1.95 -64.09 -38.54
CA GLN A 910 1.23 -64.63 -39.70
C GLN A 910 1.94 -65.87 -40.26
N ALA A 911 3.26 -65.86 -40.38
CA ALA A 911 4.03 -67.02 -40.83
C ALA A 911 3.86 -68.22 -39.88
N VAL A 912 3.93 -68.03 -38.56
CA VAL A 912 3.70 -69.11 -37.59
C VAL A 912 2.25 -69.60 -37.62
N ALA A 913 1.27 -68.69 -37.73
CA ALA A 913 -0.14 -69.08 -37.87
C ALA A 913 -0.37 -69.93 -39.13
N LEU A 914 0.25 -69.56 -40.25
CA LEU A 914 0.17 -70.30 -41.51
C LEU A 914 0.95 -71.62 -41.46
N LEU A 915 2.04 -71.71 -40.68
CA LEU A 915 2.75 -72.95 -40.39
C LEU A 915 1.83 -73.95 -39.67
N ARG A 916 1.12 -73.49 -38.63
CA ARG A 916 0.15 -74.33 -37.89
C ARG A 916 -1.01 -74.79 -38.79
N GLN A 917 -1.39 -73.97 -39.78
CA GLN A 917 -2.37 -74.31 -40.81
C GLN A 917 -1.79 -75.18 -41.95
N ARG A 918 -0.50 -75.55 -41.89
CA ARG A 918 0.24 -76.32 -42.91
C ARG A 918 0.27 -75.69 -44.31
N ASN A 919 0.09 -74.37 -44.42
CA ASN A 919 0.14 -73.66 -45.69
C ASN A 919 1.55 -73.16 -46.03
N ALA A 920 2.37 -74.03 -46.62
CA ALA A 920 3.78 -73.73 -46.94
C ALA A 920 3.95 -72.52 -47.89
N LYS A 921 3.05 -72.31 -48.86
CA LYS A 921 3.15 -71.18 -49.80
C LYS A 921 2.89 -69.84 -49.12
N GLY A 922 1.88 -69.79 -48.25
CA GLY A 922 1.57 -68.60 -47.45
C GLY A 922 2.65 -68.28 -46.41
N VAL A 923 3.31 -69.31 -45.88
CA VAL A 923 4.50 -69.14 -45.02
C VAL A 923 5.61 -68.43 -45.80
N VAL A 924 5.94 -68.90 -47.01
CA VAL A 924 7.00 -68.27 -47.83
C VAL A 924 6.66 -66.83 -48.19
N SER A 925 5.40 -66.51 -48.55
CA SER A 925 5.00 -65.13 -48.85
C SER A 925 5.10 -64.22 -47.62
N SER A 926 4.66 -64.70 -46.45
CA SER A 926 4.73 -63.93 -45.20
C SER A 926 6.17 -63.76 -44.70
N LEU A 927 7.04 -64.76 -44.92
CA LEU A 927 8.48 -64.65 -44.65
C LEU A 927 9.19 -63.71 -45.65
N ASN A 928 8.74 -63.65 -46.90
CA ASN A 928 9.22 -62.66 -47.84
C ASN A 928 8.77 -61.24 -47.45
N ASP A 929 7.54 -61.07 -46.98
CA ASP A 929 7.05 -59.79 -46.43
C ASP A 929 7.84 -59.37 -45.18
N LEU A 930 8.18 -60.34 -44.32
CA LEU A 930 9.10 -60.12 -43.19
C LEU A 930 10.47 -59.61 -43.66
N LEU A 931 11.03 -60.21 -44.71
CA LEU A 931 12.31 -59.77 -45.28
C LEU A 931 12.23 -58.40 -45.97
N ALA A 932 11.11 -58.05 -46.60
CA ALA A 932 10.91 -56.69 -47.13
C ALA A 932 10.86 -55.65 -46.00
N CYS A 933 10.23 -55.99 -44.87
CA CYS A 933 10.19 -55.11 -43.71
C CYS A 933 11.57 -55.02 -43.02
N ASP A 934 12.36 -56.11 -42.99
CA ASP A 934 13.73 -56.11 -42.42
C ASP A 934 14.70 -55.29 -43.27
N LYS A 935 14.54 -55.30 -44.60
CA LYS A 935 15.29 -54.40 -45.49
C LYS A 935 15.03 -52.93 -45.18
N ALA A 936 13.77 -52.56 -44.91
CA ALA A 936 13.40 -51.20 -44.55
C ALA A 936 13.83 -50.81 -43.11
N VAL A 937 13.87 -51.77 -42.18
CA VAL A 937 14.35 -51.59 -40.80
C VAL A 937 15.08 -52.86 -40.35
N PRO A 938 16.44 -52.86 -40.34
CA PRO A 938 17.20 -54.02 -39.89
C PRO A 938 16.91 -54.35 -38.42
N ALA A 939 16.39 -55.54 -38.15
CA ALA A 939 15.97 -55.96 -36.82
C ALA A 939 16.99 -56.87 -36.11
N GLU A 940 16.94 -56.86 -34.77
CA GLU A 940 17.55 -57.88 -33.88
C GLU A 940 16.76 -59.21 -33.99
N PRO A 941 17.36 -60.36 -33.61
CA PRO A 941 16.68 -61.65 -33.68
C PRO A 941 15.33 -61.63 -32.94
N LEU A 942 14.28 -62.07 -33.63
CA LEU A 942 12.91 -62.07 -33.14
C LEU A 942 12.73 -63.20 -32.14
N SER A 943 12.34 -62.87 -30.90
CA SER A 943 12.09 -63.87 -29.86
C SER A 943 10.74 -64.56 -30.08
N TRP A 944 10.75 -65.89 -30.19
CA TRP A 944 9.53 -66.73 -30.16
C TRP A 944 9.68 -67.82 -29.10
N GLU A 945 8.59 -68.13 -28.40
CA GLU A 945 8.61 -69.04 -27.24
C GLU A 945 8.93 -70.49 -27.63
N VAL A 946 8.61 -70.91 -28.86
CA VAL A 946 8.83 -72.29 -29.34
C VAL A 946 9.91 -72.29 -30.42
N SER A 947 11.12 -72.72 -30.05
CA SER A 947 12.28 -72.79 -30.96
C SER A 947 12.07 -73.79 -32.12
N GLU A 948 11.28 -74.85 -31.90
CA GLU A 948 10.98 -75.86 -32.92
C GLU A 948 10.16 -75.29 -34.10
N GLU A 949 9.19 -74.40 -33.82
CA GLU A 949 8.39 -73.73 -34.87
C GLU A 949 9.27 -72.82 -35.75
N LEU A 950 10.32 -72.21 -35.17
CA LEU A 950 11.27 -71.39 -35.92
C LEU A 950 12.17 -72.25 -36.82
N SER A 951 12.63 -73.41 -36.33
CA SER A 951 13.36 -74.36 -37.17
C SER A 951 12.52 -74.91 -38.31
N ASP A 952 11.22 -75.14 -38.08
CA ASP A 952 10.29 -75.61 -39.11
C ASP A 952 10.07 -74.53 -40.18
N LEU A 953 9.86 -73.26 -39.78
CA LEU A 953 9.78 -72.13 -40.73
C LEU A 953 11.05 -72.03 -41.58
N TYR A 954 12.22 -72.14 -40.97
CA TYR A 954 13.50 -72.09 -41.67
C TYR A 954 13.67 -73.27 -42.63
N SER A 955 13.21 -74.46 -42.26
CA SER A 955 13.25 -75.64 -43.12
C SER A 955 12.34 -75.51 -44.35
N ILE A 956 11.11 -75.00 -44.16
CA ILE A 956 10.14 -74.77 -45.25
C ILE A 956 10.66 -73.70 -46.19
N TYR A 957 11.26 -72.63 -45.67
CA TYR A 957 11.83 -71.57 -46.50
C TYR A 957 13.07 -72.06 -47.26
N SER A 958 13.99 -72.77 -46.61
CA SER A 958 15.21 -73.28 -47.25
C SER A 958 14.95 -74.32 -48.34
N LYS A 959 13.84 -75.06 -48.21
CA LYS A 959 13.39 -76.07 -49.17
C LYS A 959 12.34 -75.52 -50.17
N SER A 960 12.02 -74.23 -50.12
CA SER A 960 10.99 -73.63 -50.99
C SER A 960 11.47 -73.46 -52.44
N ASP A 961 10.53 -73.58 -53.38
CA ASP A 961 10.74 -73.29 -54.80
C ASP A 961 10.00 -72.00 -55.21
N PRO A 962 10.68 -71.04 -55.87
CA PRO A 962 12.08 -71.05 -56.31
C PRO A 962 13.05 -70.90 -55.13
N LYS A 963 14.21 -71.58 -55.21
CA LYS A 963 15.23 -71.54 -54.15
C LYS A 963 15.56 -70.10 -53.76
N PRO A 964 15.31 -69.68 -52.51
CA PRO A 964 15.56 -68.32 -52.08
C PRO A 964 17.06 -67.99 -52.17
N ALA A 965 17.36 -66.73 -52.49
CA ALA A 965 18.74 -66.25 -52.58
C ALA A 965 19.50 -66.54 -51.27
N PRO A 966 20.77 -66.98 -51.33
CA PRO A 966 21.51 -67.38 -50.15
C PRO A 966 21.59 -66.26 -49.10
N GLU A 967 21.64 -64.99 -49.55
CA GLU A 967 21.57 -63.81 -48.69
C GLU A 967 20.26 -63.70 -47.89
N LYS A 968 19.11 -64.00 -48.52
CA LYS A 968 17.79 -63.99 -47.86
C LYS A 968 17.70 -65.11 -46.82
N VAL A 969 18.25 -66.28 -47.13
CA VAL A 969 18.26 -67.43 -46.22
C VAL A 969 19.18 -67.17 -45.02
N SER A 970 20.39 -66.64 -45.23
CA SER A 970 21.30 -66.27 -44.15
C SER A 970 20.74 -65.16 -43.27
N ARG A 971 20.10 -64.16 -43.86
CA ARG A 971 19.45 -63.10 -43.09
C ARG A 971 18.25 -63.62 -42.30
N LEU A 972 17.44 -64.49 -42.89
CA LEU A 972 16.34 -65.14 -42.19
C LEU A 972 16.85 -66.03 -41.04
N GLN A 973 17.96 -66.75 -41.23
CA GLN A 973 18.60 -67.55 -40.18
C GLN A 973 18.99 -66.66 -38.98
N TYR A 974 19.59 -65.50 -39.26
CA TYR A 974 19.93 -64.51 -38.23
C TYR A 974 18.68 -63.97 -37.53
N LEU A 975 17.62 -63.64 -38.27
CA LEU A 975 16.38 -63.09 -37.71
C LEU A 975 15.60 -64.09 -36.85
N LEU A 976 15.67 -65.39 -37.18
CA LEU A 976 15.05 -66.46 -36.40
C LEU A 976 15.94 -66.96 -35.24
N GLY A 977 17.19 -66.46 -35.13
CA GLY A 977 18.09 -66.81 -34.02
C GLY A 977 18.57 -68.27 -34.02
N ILE A 978 18.74 -68.89 -35.20
CA ILE A 978 19.10 -70.30 -35.34
C ILE A 978 20.63 -70.46 -35.42
N ASP A 979 21.21 -71.25 -34.51
CA ASP A 979 22.65 -71.56 -34.47
C ASP A 979 23.14 -72.20 -35.79
N ASP A 980 24.38 -71.90 -36.18
CA ASP A 980 24.94 -72.41 -37.44
C ASP A 980 24.96 -73.93 -37.54
N SER A 981 25.15 -74.64 -36.42
CA SER A 981 25.13 -76.11 -36.38
C SER A 981 23.74 -76.71 -36.58
N THR A 982 22.67 -76.03 -36.14
CA THR A 982 21.29 -76.51 -36.33
C THR A 982 20.78 -76.15 -37.73
N ALA A 983 21.17 -75.00 -38.27
CA ALA A 983 20.85 -74.61 -39.64
C ALA A 983 21.53 -75.48 -40.71
N THR A 984 22.72 -76.04 -40.44
CA THR A 984 23.35 -77.06 -41.31
C THR A 984 22.62 -78.40 -41.21
N ALA A 985 22.30 -78.85 -40.00
CA ALA A 985 21.57 -80.11 -39.79
C ALA A 985 20.18 -80.11 -40.46
N LEU A 986 19.45 -78.98 -40.38
CA LEU A 986 18.12 -78.83 -41.01
C LEU A 986 18.18 -78.73 -42.54
N ARG A 987 19.32 -78.32 -43.10
CA ARG A 987 19.58 -78.36 -44.56
C ARG A 987 19.93 -79.78 -45.03
N GLU A 988 20.63 -80.55 -44.21
CA GLU A 988 21.12 -81.90 -44.54
C GLU A 988 20.12 -83.04 -44.22
N MET A 989 19.07 -82.80 -43.42
CA MET A 989 17.99 -83.77 -43.22
C MET A 989 17.16 -83.95 -44.51
N GLU A 990 17.50 -85.01 -45.26
CA GLU A 990 16.73 -85.54 -46.41
C GLU A 990 15.58 -86.46 -45.96
N ASP A 991 14.40 -86.18 -46.52
CA ASP A 991 13.15 -86.96 -46.61
C ASP A 991 12.63 -87.72 -45.39
N GLY A 992 11.74 -87.05 -44.63
CA GLY A 992 10.85 -87.70 -43.69
C GLY A 992 9.66 -86.82 -43.29
N ALA A 993 8.50 -87.11 -43.88
CA ALA A 993 7.15 -86.75 -43.43
C ALA A 993 6.63 -85.31 -43.66
N PHE A 994 6.04 -85.06 -44.84
CA PHE A 994 4.78 -84.31 -44.97
C PHE A 994 4.02 -84.78 -46.22
N SER A 995 3.27 -85.87 -46.10
CA SER A 995 2.29 -86.31 -47.10
C SER A 995 1.04 -86.84 -46.41
N SER A 996 -0.11 -86.62 -47.06
CA SER A 996 -1.48 -87.06 -46.75
C SER A 996 -2.19 -86.33 -45.59
N ALA A 997 -3.06 -85.39 -45.92
CA ALA A 997 -4.45 -85.70 -46.24
C ALA A 997 -5.18 -84.38 -46.57
N ALA A 998 -5.57 -84.22 -47.83
CA ALA A 998 -6.53 -83.21 -48.22
C ALA A 998 -7.92 -83.71 -47.85
N GLU A 999 -8.57 -83.08 -46.86
CA GLU A 999 -10.03 -83.05 -46.77
C GLU A 999 -10.45 -81.63 -46.40
N GLU A 1000 -11.06 -80.97 -47.39
CA GLU A 1000 -11.69 -79.66 -47.30
C GLU A 1000 -12.89 -79.72 -46.35
N GLY A 1001 -12.69 -79.29 -45.10
CA GLY A 1001 -13.78 -78.96 -44.18
C GLY A 1001 -14.16 -77.49 -44.33
N ASN A 1002 -15.14 -77.20 -45.20
CA ASN A 1002 -15.85 -75.92 -45.23
C ASN A 1002 -16.39 -75.58 -43.84
N PHE A 1003 -15.80 -74.59 -43.16
CA PHE A 1003 -16.43 -73.90 -42.04
C PHE A 1003 -16.94 -72.54 -42.53
N VAL A 1004 -18.26 -72.41 -42.49
CA VAL A 1004 -19.00 -71.15 -42.66
C VAL A 1004 -18.65 -70.24 -41.47
N PHE A 1005 -18.22 -69.02 -41.78
CA PHE A 1005 -18.39 -67.85 -40.91
C PHE A 1005 -19.08 -66.74 -41.70
#